data_AF-A0A8H5GEL2-F1
#
_entry.id   AF-A0A8H5GEL2-F1
#
_cell.length_a   1.000
_cell.length_b   1.000
_cell.length_c   1.000
_cell.angle_alpha   90.00
_cell.angle_beta   90.00
_cell.angle_gamma   90.00
#
_symmetry.space_group_name_H-M   'P 1'
#
loop_
_entity.id
_entity.type
_entity.pdbx_description
1 polymer ?
#
loop_
_entity_poly.entity_id
_entity_poly.type
_entity_poly.pdbx_seq_one_letter_code
_entity_poly.pdbx_strand_id
1 'polypeptide(L)'
;MERYSAGRIIRRHRDRSHRSFEHTPQQHWSRIRPSTLPSAQYLIQEPLLFAFPDQEISTLGYPTGDERATLVVNGPVANGQGHTTAVDGSCANCSRVKLRHVQIDGTRRGAPPTMGGGNIEMGGPNSGQVIEFVRSFDPRSWSCLHIAEGPLTCNNVTVQNNDIGPCGSDAFQEWADGISLSCRNSVVRNNAIQGATDGGIVIFGSPGSQIYNNTISILNQTLLGGINLVDYEPFQGDFTGVIVQNNVILGGFSTEQPEPGEEYGTNPSDAIIKIGIAIGPRTWFGDRYGNNVSRSGTVIANTFSGAFSYAMALTSAQNFTVQSNSLFGNTSFIGAQGPNCSASDTVPSPAPFVLDTNTTGSLSVQTGFEIIPDGDSLTCVLPPNGGDFWPFETDPTNNTVTPGAPTPKAQPRQKHITGGGVAGIVIGVLLGLTSLVVAAVKKFVHQVAIQKGLSESAANAAGGKIFTFGSYRLGVHGPGTDIDTVCVVPKHVSREDFFDVFEPMLRDLEGVTEVSGVPEAYVPIIKTKISGIPLDLLMARLALSAIPDDLSLEDDNLLRNIDERCIRSLGGSRVTDSVLRLVPNVHVFRDSLRCIKLWAQRRAIYSNINGFLGGVAWAMLVARICQLYPNATAGAIVSRFFIIMYQWSWPQPVLLKQIEDGPLQVRVWNPKLYPADRAHRMPIITPAYPSMCATHNVTQSTQMIMTDEFKKVDKVIVGSASWSDLFAKHDFFHKYRYYLQVIASTGNSDLQIKWAGTVESRIRQLVMKLEFVESLTLAHPFIKGFDQVAYCLNEEEVRAVAQGEMTKAIEARKEEDIVGKEGAGPVHSTTFYIGLLIEPKQSGSVGPRRLDISYPTTEFQKLVKMWEKFDESTMGIVVRHIKSSALPDYVFDPGERPAKLAQKRTKGPGKSSNTSPDMPNKRQRSSQSTTTDLPLKTAENGYVTAANLAPVSETLAPPPPKEHTDLKSPQLPLGENAAVATDAVAAQ
;
A
#
# COMPACT_ATOMS: atom_id res chain seq x y z
N MET A 1 25.40 51.68 -18.07
CA MET A 1 26.15 52.23 -19.21
C MET A 1 26.38 51.11 -20.20
N GLU A 2 25.88 51.32 -21.43
CA GLU A 2 26.34 50.85 -22.74
C GLU A 2 27.77 50.24 -22.76
N ARG A 3 28.19 49.31 -23.62
CA ARG A 3 27.74 48.68 -24.88
C ARG A 3 28.86 47.67 -25.26
N TYR A 4 28.53 46.60 -26.01
CA TYR A 4 29.26 46.01 -27.15
C TYR A 4 30.75 45.59 -26.97
N SER A 5 31.33 44.57 -27.60
CA SER A 5 30.99 43.64 -28.68
C SER A 5 32.20 42.73 -28.92
N ALA A 6 31.94 41.55 -29.51
CA ALA A 6 32.79 40.82 -30.48
C ALA A 6 34.24 40.47 -30.07
N GLY A 7 34.74 39.25 -30.20
CA GLY A 7 34.36 38.18 -31.10
C GLY A 7 35.61 37.67 -31.83
N ARG A 8 35.65 36.35 -32.02
CA ARG A 8 36.29 35.59 -33.12
C ARG A 8 37.74 35.07 -33.05
N ILE A 9 37.78 33.73 -33.23
CA ILE A 9 38.57 32.94 -34.21
C ILE A 9 39.95 32.44 -33.71
N ILE A 10 40.06 31.18 -33.28
CA ILE A 10 40.32 29.92 -34.04
C ILE A 10 41.73 29.87 -34.67
N ARG A 11 42.60 28.95 -34.22
CA ARG A 11 43.09 27.78 -35.00
C ARG A 11 43.99 26.82 -34.21
N ARG A 12 43.72 25.54 -34.46
CA ARG A 12 44.33 24.26 -34.04
C ARG A 12 45.81 24.10 -34.46
N HIS A 13 46.58 23.30 -33.72
CA HIS A 13 46.96 21.92 -34.11
C HIS A 13 47.72 21.14 -33.01
N ARG A 14 47.18 19.96 -32.63
CA ARG A 14 47.77 18.60 -32.68
C ARG A 14 48.95 18.32 -31.73
N ASP A 15 48.72 17.42 -30.75
CA ASP A 15 49.36 16.10 -30.81
C ASP A 15 48.61 15.02 -30.01
N ARG A 16 48.74 13.76 -30.44
CA ARG A 16 48.04 12.56 -29.93
C ARG A 16 48.88 11.80 -28.89
N SER A 17 48.24 11.30 -27.84
CA SER A 17 48.60 10.01 -27.24
C SER A 17 47.39 9.36 -26.57
N HIS A 18 47.07 8.13 -26.99
CA HIS A 18 45.97 7.29 -26.50
C HIS A 18 46.12 6.90 -25.03
N ARG A 19 45.10 7.19 -24.21
CA ARG A 19 44.65 6.32 -23.12
C ARG A 19 43.11 6.32 -23.11
N SER A 20 42.56 5.11 -23.09
CA SER A 20 41.14 4.78 -22.97
C SER A 20 40.56 5.31 -21.65
N PHE A 21 39.53 6.15 -21.75
CA PHE A 21 38.63 6.48 -20.65
C PHE A 21 37.20 6.24 -21.14
N GLU A 22 36.57 5.20 -20.58
CA GLU A 22 35.12 5.13 -20.48
C GLU A 22 34.67 6.21 -19.49
N HIS A 23 33.95 7.21 -19.98
CA HIS A 23 33.29 8.22 -19.16
C HIS A 23 31.80 8.23 -19.48
N THR A 24 31.01 7.81 -18.50
CA THR A 24 29.58 8.07 -18.35
C THR A 24 29.34 9.58 -18.20
N PRO A 25 28.52 10.22 -19.04
CA PRO A 25 28.23 11.64 -18.91
C PRO A 25 26.96 11.87 -18.05
N GLN A 26 27.15 12.18 -16.78
CA GLN A 26 26.17 12.89 -15.95
C GLN A 26 26.82 14.18 -15.47
N GLN A 27 26.66 15.27 -16.22
CA GLN A 27 26.97 16.63 -15.76
C GLN A 27 25.95 17.63 -16.33
N HIS A 28 25.21 18.26 -15.41
CA HIS A 28 24.59 19.58 -15.49
C HIS A 28 24.04 20.06 -16.85
N TRP A 29 22.73 19.84 -17.07
CA TRP A 29 21.93 20.45 -18.14
C TRP A 29 21.56 21.93 -17.88
N SER A 30 22.45 22.71 -17.27
CA SER A 30 22.23 24.14 -17.02
C SER A 30 22.75 24.97 -18.20
N ARG A 31 21.80 25.49 -19.02
CA ARG A 31 21.95 26.51 -20.10
C ARG A 31 22.32 26.09 -21.54
N ILE A 32 22.19 24.84 -21.95
CA ILE A 32 22.53 24.43 -23.33
C ILE A 32 21.33 23.73 -23.97
N ARG A 33 20.98 24.08 -25.23
CA ARG A 33 20.03 23.32 -26.06
C ARG A 33 20.52 21.86 -26.14
N PRO A 34 19.88 20.89 -25.48
CA PRO A 34 20.15 19.47 -25.65
C PRO A 34 19.73 19.09 -27.07
N SER A 35 20.64 19.14 -28.03
CA SER A 35 20.41 18.52 -29.33
C SER A 35 20.85 17.06 -29.24
N THR A 36 19.92 16.12 -29.23
CA THR A 36 20.21 14.68 -29.31
C THR A 36 20.69 14.31 -30.72
N LEU A 37 21.52 13.28 -30.85
CA LEU A 37 22.03 12.84 -32.15
C LEU A 37 20.94 12.07 -32.92
N PRO A 38 20.78 12.27 -34.24
CA PRO A 38 19.83 11.50 -35.05
C PRO A 38 20.05 10.00 -34.92
N SER A 39 18.95 9.24 -34.89
CA SER A 39 18.90 7.78 -34.74
C SER A 39 19.58 7.22 -33.48
N ALA A 40 19.99 8.08 -32.53
CA ALA A 40 20.59 7.63 -31.28
C ALA A 40 19.52 7.23 -30.27
N GLN A 41 19.76 6.14 -29.54
CA GLN A 41 18.95 5.73 -28.40
C GLN A 41 19.61 6.17 -27.10
N TYR A 42 18.84 6.87 -26.27
CA TYR A 42 19.24 7.35 -24.96
C TYR A 42 18.46 6.57 -23.91
N LEU A 43 19.15 5.62 -23.28
CA LEU A 43 18.60 4.88 -22.15
C LEU A 43 18.56 5.80 -20.92
N ILE A 44 17.36 6.20 -20.50
CA ILE A 44 17.16 7.10 -19.35
C ILE A 44 16.73 6.28 -18.13
N GLN A 45 17.41 6.46 -17.00
CA GLN A 45 17.09 5.76 -15.74
C GLN A 45 16.18 6.58 -14.82
N GLU A 46 15.96 7.85 -15.16
CA GLU A 46 15.13 8.83 -14.47
C GLU A 46 14.53 9.80 -15.50
N PRO A 47 13.42 10.50 -15.18
CA PRO A 47 12.82 11.48 -16.09
C PRO A 47 13.77 12.63 -16.42
N LEU A 48 13.75 13.09 -17.67
CA LEU A 48 14.38 14.35 -18.07
C LEU A 48 13.49 15.52 -17.65
N LEU A 49 13.95 16.26 -16.64
CA LEU A 49 13.20 17.40 -16.09
C LEU A 49 13.57 18.69 -16.83
N PHE A 50 12.57 19.41 -17.34
CA PHE A 50 12.71 20.83 -17.57
C PHE A 50 12.82 21.56 -16.21
N ALA A 51 13.55 22.66 -16.19
CA ALA A 51 13.82 23.42 -14.96
C ALA A 51 13.62 24.94 -15.11
N PHE A 52 13.62 25.45 -16.35
CA PHE A 52 13.59 26.86 -16.66
C PHE A 52 12.69 27.13 -17.87
N PRO A 53 12.12 28.34 -18.00
CA PRO A 53 11.31 28.68 -19.15
C PRO A 53 12.15 28.69 -20.43
N ASP A 54 11.46 28.53 -21.57
CA ASP A 54 12.05 28.59 -22.91
C ASP A 54 13.10 27.50 -23.23
N GLN A 55 13.25 26.50 -22.36
CA GLN A 55 14.09 25.32 -22.64
C GLN A 55 13.46 24.47 -23.74
N GLU A 56 14.31 23.83 -24.54
CA GLU A 56 13.88 22.93 -25.60
C GLU A 56 14.68 21.63 -25.52
N ILE A 57 14.01 20.49 -25.64
CA ILE A 57 14.63 19.18 -25.89
C ILE A 57 14.27 18.78 -27.32
N SER A 58 15.28 18.55 -28.17
CA SER A 58 15.06 18.17 -29.56
C SER A 58 16.18 17.35 -30.19
N THR A 59 15.87 16.63 -31.27
CA THR A 59 16.90 15.97 -32.09
C THR A 59 17.57 16.97 -33.01
N LEU A 60 18.91 16.91 -33.08
CA LEU A 60 19.72 17.73 -33.98
C LEU A 60 19.25 17.56 -35.43
N GLY A 61 18.98 18.67 -36.11
CA GLY A 61 18.50 18.66 -37.49
C GLY A 61 16.98 18.53 -37.62
N TYR A 62 16.24 18.40 -36.51
CA TYR A 62 14.77 18.35 -36.49
C TYR A 62 14.14 17.33 -37.46
N PRO A 63 14.60 16.06 -37.48
CA PRO A 63 13.97 15.02 -38.27
C PRO A 63 12.51 14.81 -37.84
N THR A 64 11.68 14.34 -38.77
CA THR A 64 10.26 14.05 -38.52
C THR A 64 9.94 12.56 -38.62
N GLY A 65 10.84 11.74 -39.16
CA GLY A 65 10.69 10.29 -39.29
C GLY A 65 11.36 9.52 -38.16
N ASP A 66 11.77 8.28 -38.45
CA ASP A 66 12.42 7.39 -37.48
C ASP A 66 13.87 7.78 -37.18
N GLU A 67 14.41 8.80 -37.86
CA GLU A 67 15.72 9.38 -37.57
C GLU A 67 15.71 10.27 -36.32
N ARG A 68 14.54 10.53 -35.72
CA ARG A 68 14.42 11.17 -34.40
C ARG A 68 15.18 10.35 -33.35
N ALA A 69 15.88 11.02 -32.44
CA ALA A 69 16.49 10.35 -31.30
C ALA A 69 15.42 9.73 -30.40
N THR A 70 15.70 8.56 -29.85
CA THR A 70 14.76 7.84 -28.98
C THR A 70 15.21 7.94 -27.53
N LEU A 71 14.37 8.51 -26.68
CA LEU A 71 14.47 8.44 -25.24
C LEU A 71 13.78 7.14 -24.80
N VAL A 72 14.55 6.19 -24.29
CA VAL A 72 14.07 4.88 -23.87
C VAL A 72 14.04 4.85 -22.36
N VAL A 73 12.84 4.78 -21.78
CA VAL A 73 12.66 4.62 -20.33
C VAL A 73 13.30 3.30 -19.92
N ASN A 74 14.47 3.38 -19.31
CA ASN A 74 15.35 2.25 -19.02
C ASN A 74 15.86 2.36 -17.57
N GLY A 75 14.95 2.16 -16.63
CA GLY A 75 15.24 2.02 -15.20
C GLY A 75 14.53 0.81 -14.61
N PRO A 76 14.99 0.31 -13.43
CA PRO A 76 14.39 -0.86 -12.78
C PRO A 76 12.90 -0.62 -12.50
N VAL A 77 12.08 -1.60 -12.88
CA VAL A 77 10.67 -1.69 -12.48
C VAL A 77 10.59 -2.65 -11.31
N ALA A 78 10.54 -2.14 -10.09
CA ALA A 78 10.46 -2.95 -8.88
C ALA A 78 9.01 -2.97 -8.37
N ASN A 79 8.37 -4.15 -8.28
CA ASN A 79 7.01 -4.30 -7.75
C ASN A 79 5.94 -3.41 -8.46
N GLY A 80 6.07 -3.18 -9.77
CA GLY A 80 5.16 -2.28 -10.51
C GLY A 80 5.34 -0.80 -10.15
N GLN A 81 6.48 -0.42 -9.57
CA GLN A 81 6.91 0.96 -9.30
C GLN A 81 8.30 1.17 -9.91
N GLY A 82 8.39 2.09 -10.85
CA GLY A 82 9.61 2.55 -11.53
C GLY A 82 9.31 3.89 -12.16
N HIS A 83 10.31 4.64 -12.62
CA HIS A 83 9.99 5.85 -13.37
C HIS A 83 9.23 5.46 -14.65
N THR A 84 8.09 6.10 -14.84
CA THR A 84 7.20 5.90 -15.99
C THR A 84 7.35 7.05 -16.98
N THR A 85 7.66 8.24 -16.47
CA THR A 85 7.87 9.46 -17.24
C THR A 85 9.27 9.53 -17.82
N ALA A 86 9.34 9.80 -19.12
CA ALA A 86 10.56 10.07 -19.86
C ALA A 86 10.94 11.55 -19.79
N VAL A 87 9.96 12.45 -19.94
CA VAL A 87 10.15 13.90 -19.95
C VAL A 87 9.08 14.57 -19.09
N ASP A 88 9.52 15.46 -18.19
CA ASP A 88 8.63 16.22 -17.30
C ASP A 88 8.87 17.72 -17.43
N GLY A 89 7.84 18.46 -17.83
CA GLY A 89 7.78 19.91 -17.92
C GLY A 89 6.75 20.55 -16.99
N SER A 90 6.24 19.82 -16.00
CA SER A 90 5.23 20.31 -15.05
C SER A 90 5.80 21.22 -13.94
N CYS A 91 7.11 21.51 -13.96
CA CYS A 91 7.81 22.27 -12.93
C CYS A 91 7.24 23.70 -12.74
N ALA A 92 7.45 24.31 -11.56
CA ALA A 92 6.89 25.62 -11.23
C ALA A 92 7.28 26.79 -12.16
N ASN A 93 8.37 26.65 -12.94
CA ASN A 93 8.90 27.69 -13.81
C ASN A 93 9.30 27.12 -15.18
N CYS A 94 8.41 26.35 -15.78
CA CYS A 94 8.59 25.66 -17.06
C CYS A 94 7.73 26.25 -18.19
N SER A 95 7.37 27.53 -18.10
CA SER A 95 6.59 28.18 -19.16
C SER A 95 7.37 28.23 -20.48
N ARG A 96 6.67 28.05 -21.61
CA ARG A 96 7.25 28.06 -22.97
C ARG A 96 8.33 27.03 -23.25
N VAL A 97 8.44 25.98 -22.43
CA VAL A 97 9.33 24.85 -22.76
C VAL A 97 8.80 24.06 -23.95
N LYS A 98 9.71 23.42 -24.68
CA LYS A 98 9.41 22.74 -25.94
C LYS A 98 9.99 21.33 -25.96
N LEU A 99 9.16 20.33 -26.18
CA LEU A 99 9.59 18.97 -26.50
C LEU A 99 9.31 18.72 -27.98
N ARG A 100 10.36 18.53 -28.79
CA ARG A 100 10.16 18.46 -30.25
C ARG A 100 11.05 17.46 -30.95
N HIS A 101 10.56 16.83 -32.01
CA HIS A 101 11.38 15.99 -32.90
C HIS A 101 12.14 14.89 -32.14
N VAL A 102 11.50 14.20 -31.20
CA VAL A 102 12.07 13.08 -30.44
C VAL A 102 11.11 11.90 -30.45
N GLN A 103 11.62 10.71 -30.18
CA GLN A 103 10.82 9.53 -29.91
C GLN A 103 10.93 9.18 -28.42
N ILE A 104 9.85 8.69 -27.83
CA ILE A 104 9.77 8.26 -26.45
C ILE A 104 9.20 6.85 -26.44
N ASP A 105 10.03 5.91 -25.99
CA ASP A 105 9.67 4.52 -25.76
C ASP A 105 9.55 4.30 -24.25
N GLY A 106 8.32 4.07 -23.78
CA GLY A 106 8.06 3.81 -22.37
C GLY A 106 8.55 2.42 -21.93
N THR A 107 8.70 1.48 -22.87
CA THR A 107 9.11 0.07 -22.69
C THR A 107 8.31 -0.75 -21.69
N ARG A 108 7.00 -0.52 -21.58
CA ARG A 108 6.11 -1.42 -20.82
C ARG A 108 6.24 -2.87 -21.30
N ARG A 109 6.42 -3.11 -22.61
CA ARG A 109 6.69 -4.43 -23.21
C ARG A 109 5.68 -5.50 -22.79
N GLY A 110 4.40 -5.11 -22.69
CA GLY A 110 3.31 -5.99 -22.25
C GLY A 110 3.33 -6.38 -20.77
N ALA A 111 4.17 -5.76 -19.94
CA ALA A 111 4.06 -5.88 -18.49
C ALA A 111 2.80 -5.15 -17.98
N PRO A 112 2.25 -5.50 -16.80
CA PRO A 112 1.14 -4.75 -16.21
C PRO A 112 1.47 -3.26 -16.01
N PRO A 113 0.48 -2.35 -16.00
CA PRO A 113 0.73 -0.94 -15.77
C PRO A 113 1.45 -0.70 -14.45
N THR A 114 2.44 0.18 -14.49
CA THR A 114 3.21 0.70 -13.35
C THR A 114 2.55 1.99 -12.88
N MET A 115 2.31 2.18 -11.57
CA MET A 115 1.77 3.46 -11.12
C MET A 115 2.81 4.57 -11.30
N GLY A 116 2.40 5.70 -11.88
CA GLY A 116 3.25 6.85 -12.16
C GLY A 116 2.54 7.82 -13.10
N GLY A 117 3.30 8.75 -13.67
CA GLY A 117 2.84 9.63 -14.75
C GLY A 117 2.87 8.95 -16.11
N GLY A 118 2.37 9.64 -17.13
CA GLY A 118 2.52 9.24 -18.52
C GLY A 118 3.98 9.31 -18.99
N ASN A 119 4.24 8.83 -20.21
CA ASN A 119 5.55 8.94 -20.87
C ASN A 119 6.03 10.40 -20.92
N ILE A 120 5.11 11.32 -21.18
CA ILE A 120 5.35 12.76 -21.22
C ILE A 120 4.41 13.42 -20.21
N GLU A 121 4.97 14.19 -19.30
CA GLU A 121 4.23 14.99 -18.32
C GLU A 121 4.51 16.47 -18.60
N MET A 122 3.51 17.23 -19.03
CA MET A 122 3.63 18.66 -19.34
C MET A 122 2.46 19.39 -18.68
N GLY A 123 2.38 20.72 -18.82
CA GLY A 123 1.39 21.55 -18.14
C GLY A 123 1.89 22.03 -16.77
N GLY A 124 1.13 21.81 -15.71
CA GLY A 124 1.43 22.37 -14.38
C GLY A 124 1.08 23.86 -14.28
N PRO A 125 1.68 24.63 -13.36
CA PRO A 125 1.43 26.08 -13.22
C PRO A 125 2.16 26.90 -14.32
N ASN A 126 2.02 26.49 -15.58
CA ASN A 126 2.79 27.02 -16.71
C ASN A 126 1.91 27.47 -17.87
N SER A 127 2.50 28.27 -18.76
CA SER A 127 1.85 28.64 -20.01
C SER A 127 2.74 28.59 -21.24
N GLY A 128 2.15 28.32 -22.41
CA GLY A 128 2.83 28.43 -23.70
C GLY A 128 3.72 27.26 -24.06
N GLN A 129 3.60 26.10 -23.40
CA GLN A 129 4.43 24.93 -23.69
C GLN A 129 4.05 24.29 -25.03
N VAL A 130 5.01 23.66 -25.69
CA VAL A 130 4.81 23.05 -27.02
C VAL A 130 5.36 21.63 -27.07
N ILE A 131 4.54 20.70 -27.55
CA ILE A 131 4.91 19.32 -27.85
C ILE A 131 4.61 19.08 -29.33
N GLU A 132 5.65 18.90 -30.16
CA GLU A 132 5.44 18.70 -31.60
C GLU A 132 6.46 17.83 -32.31
N PHE A 133 6.01 17.07 -33.32
CA PHE A 133 6.82 16.07 -34.03
C PHE A 133 7.43 15.02 -33.08
N VAL A 134 6.74 14.73 -31.97
CA VAL A 134 7.14 13.72 -31.00
C VAL A 134 6.45 12.41 -31.31
N ARG A 135 7.19 11.30 -31.24
CA ARG A 135 6.61 9.95 -31.20
C ARG A 135 6.58 9.47 -29.75
N SER A 136 5.45 9.02 -29.21
CA SER A 136 5.37 8.47 -27.84
C SER A 136 4.59 7.16 -27.85
N PHE A 137 5.17 6.08 -27.33
CA PHE A 137 4.56 4.74 -27.38
C PHE A 137 4.99 3.85 -26.20
N ASP A 138 4.28 2.73 -26.03
CA ASP A 138 4.52 1.69 -25.03
C ASP A 138 4.68 2.23 -23.58
N PRO A 139 3.77 3.11 -23.11
CA PRO A 139 3.91 3.76 -21.80
C PRO A 139 3.80 2.74 -20.69
N ARG A 140 4.69 2.85 -19.68
CA ARG A 140 4.62 1.99 -18.47
C ARG A 140 3.36 2.22 -17.66
N SER A 141 2.77 3.41 -17.74
CA SER A 141 1.60 3.80 -16.96
C SER A 141 0.38 4.05 -17.84
N TRP A 142 -0.49 4.97 -17.43
CA TRP A 142 -1.84 5.19 -17.94
C TRP A 142 -1.94 6.12 -19.15
N SER A 143 -0.87 6.79 -19.60
CA SER A 143 -0.93 7.70 -20.76
C SER A 143 0.39 7.81 -21.52
N CYS A 144 0.31 7.95 -22.84
CA CYS A 144 1.44 8.30 -23.69
C CYS A 144 1.83 9.79 -23.58
N LEU A 145 0.88 10.68 -23.28
CA LEU A 145 1.10 12.12 -23.15
C LEU A 145 0.03 12.75 -22.26
N HIS A 146 0.45 13.30 -21.13
CA HIS A 146 -0.41 14.00 -20.19
C HIS A 146 -0.05 15.48 -20.09
N ILE A 147 -1.06 16.34 -20.26
CA ILE A 147 -0.99 17.77 -19.98
C ILE A 147 -1.78 18.04 -18.69
N ALA A 148 -1.07 18.13 -17.58
CA ALA A 148 -1.62 18.31 -16.24
C ALA A 148 -2.12 19.75 -16.00
N GLU A 149 -3.21 19.88 -15.26
CA GLU A 149 -3.83 21.15 -14.87
C GLU A 149 -2.98 21.99 -13.91
N GLY A 150 -2.07 21.34 -13.18
CA GLY A 150 -1.37 21.93 -12.04
C GLY A 150 -2.36 22.40 -10.96
N PRO A 151 -2.12 23.55 -10.33
CA PRO A 151 -3.10 24.21 -9.45
C PRO A 151 -4.31 24.82 -10.20
N LEU A 152 -4.77 24.20 -11.30
CA LEU A 152 -5.75 24.75 -12.25
C LEU A 152 -5.30 26.04 -12.93
N THR A 153 -3.99 26.21 -13.09
CA THR A 153 -3.36 27.41 -13.66
C THR A 153 -2.64 27.13 -14.99
N CYS A 154 -2.64 25.89 -15.46
CA CYS A 154 -2.14 25.55 -16.79
C CYS A 154 -2.93 26.31 -17.86
N ASN A 155 -2.21 26.90 -18.82
CA ASN A 155 -2.83 27.67 -19.89
C ASN A 155 -2.06 27.62 -21.22
N ASN A 156 -2.76 27.54 -22.35
CA ASN A 156 -2.18 27.73 -23.68
C ASN A 156 -1.03 26.75 -24.00
N VAL A 157 -1.28 25.45 -23.81
CA VAL A 157 -0.37 24.39 -24.27
C VAL A 157 -0.70 24.01 -25.71
N THR A 158 0.31 23.74 -26.53
CA THR A 158 0.14 23.27 -27.92
C THR A 158 0.69 21.86 -28.09
N VAL A 159 -0.17 20.91 -28.46
CA VAL A 159 0.18 19.53 -28.82
C VAL A 159 -0.12 19.33 -30.30
N GLN A 160 0.91 19.26 -31.15
CA GLN A 160 0.68 19.21 -32.60
C GLN A 160 1.62 18.30 -33.40
N ASN A 161 1.14 17.72 -34.49
CA ASN A 161 1.97 16.95 -35.43
C ASN A 161 2.73 15.79 -34.76
N ASN A 162 2.15 15.14 -33.75
CA ASN A 162 2.76 14.02 -33.02
C ASN A 162 2.24 12.66 -33.51
N ASP A 163 3.07 11.63 -33.35
CA ASP A 163 2.72 10.23 -33.62
C ASP A 163 2.59 9.50 -32.28
N ILE A 164 1.36 9.25 -31.82
CA ILE A 164 1.10 8.69 -30.50
C ILE A 164 0.63 7.23 -30.64
N GLY A 165 1.27 6.35 -29.88
CA GLY A 165 0.88 4.95 -29.72
C GLY A 165 1.72 3.92 -30.48
N PRO A 166 1.47 2.63 -30.21
CA PRO A 166 0.38 2.11 -29.37
C PRO A 166 0.54 2.42 -27.87
N CYS A 167 -0.60 2.60 -27.19
CA CYS A 167 -0.69 2.93 -25.77
C CYS A 167 -1.59 1.90 -25.07
N GLY A 168 -1.02 1.12 -24.15
CA GLY A 168 -1.77 0.12 -23.37
C GLY A 168 -1.94 -1.23 -24.06
N SER A 169 -2.85 -2.04 -23.54
CA SER A 169 -3.32 -3.29 -24.16
C SER A 169 -4.82 -3.50 -23.94
N ASP A 170 -5.42 -4.42 -24.71
CA ASP A 170 -6.83 -4.85 -24.57
C ASP A 170 -7.06 -5.72 -23.33
N ALA A 171 -6.00 -6.10 -22.63
CA ALA A 171 -6.13 -6.83 -21.40
C ALA A 171 -6.86 -5.99 -20.36
N PHE A 172 -7.66 -6.66 -19.53
CA PHE A 172 -8.45 -5.98 -18.51
C PHE A 172 -7.56 -5.17 -17.56
N GLN A 173 -7.88 -3.89 -17.36
CA GLN A 173 -7.11 -2.92 -16.54
C GLN A 173 -5.70 -2.60 -17.05
N GLU A 174 -5.42 -2.91 -18.32
CA GLU A 174 -4.13 -2.63 -18.93
C GLU A 174 -4.16 -1.44 -19.89
N TRP A 175 -5.27 -0.71 -19.92
CA TRP A 175 -5.53 0.37 -20.85
C TRP A 175 -4.65 1.60 -20.60
N ALA A 176 -4.41 2.36 -21.67
CA ALA A 176 -3.74 3.65 -21.56
C ALA A 176 -4.25 4.64 -22.62
N ASP A 177 -4.25 5.91 -22.24
CA ASP A 177 -4.60 7.03 -23.09
C ASP A 177 -3.51 7.34 -24.11
N GLY A 178 -3.92 7.85 -25.28
CA GLY A 178 -3.03 8.54 -26.20
C GLY A 178 -2.63 9.90 -25.66
N ILE A 179 -3.59 10.83 -25.61
CA ILE A 179 -3.41 12.21 -25.15
C ILE A 179 -4.42 12.53 -24.05
N SER A 180 -3.95 12.97 -22.89
CA SER A 180 -4.76 13.36 -21.75
C SER A 180 -4.60 14.88 -21.53
N LEU A 181 -5.67 15.67 -21.70
CA LEU A 181 -5.64 17.14 -21.69
C LEU A 181 -6.46 17.73 -20.54
N SER A 182 -5.78 18.37 -19.60
CA SER A 182 -6.37 19.03 -18.43
C SER A 182 -5.95 20.52 -18.32
N CYS A 183 -5.81 21.22 -19.46
CA CYS A 183 -5.20 22.56 -19.48
C CYS A 183 -5.95 23.56 -20.36
N ARG A 184 -6.37 24.70 -19.77
CA ARG A 184 -7.20 25.72 -20.44
C ARG A 184 -6.56 26.30 -21.69
N ASN A 185 -7.40 26.78 -22.61
CA ASN A 185 -7.01 27.52 -23.81
C ASN A 185 -5.92 26.82 -24.65
N SER A 186 -5.90 25.49 -24.64
CA SER A 186 -4.87 24.68 -25.29
C SER A 186 -5.29 24.28 -26.71
N VAL A 187 -4.32 23.86 -27.51
CA VAL A 187 -4.55 23.38 -28.88
C VAL A 187 -3.99 21.98 -29.03
N VAL A 188 -4.83 21.04 -29.45
CA VAL A 188 -4.44 19.67 -29.81
C VAL A 188 -4.79 19.44 -31.28
N ARG A 189 -3.80 19.40 -32.17
CA ARG A 189 -4.07 19.33 -33.62
C ARG A 189 -3.12 18.50 -34.45
N ASN A 190 -3.60 17.98 -35.57
CA ASN A 190 -2.77 17.27 -36.55
C ASN A 190 -1.96 16.09 -35.95
N ASN A 191 -2.42 15.50 -34.83
CA ASN A 191 -1.76 14.35 -34.24
C ASN A 191 -2.34 13.07 -34.85
N ALA A 192 -1.49 12.07 -35.07
CA ALA A 192 -1.90 10.71 -35.41
C ALA A 192 -1.82 9.85 -34.15
N ILE A 193 -2.95 9.36 -33.67
CA ILE A 193 -3.06 8.47 -32.50
C ILE A 193 -3.45 7.09 -33.01
N GLN A 194 -2.56 6.11 -32.86
CA GLN A 194 -2.81 4.74 -33.32
C GLN A 194 -2.61 3.73 -32.20
N GLY A 195 -3.64 2.93 -31.92
CA GLY A 195 -3.56 1.84 -30.95
C GLY A 195 -3.47 2.28 -29.49
N ALA A 196 -4.14 3.38 -29.12
CA ALA A 196 -4.51 3.62 -27.72
C ALA A 196 -5.64 2.67 -27.33
N THR A 197 -5.77 2.33 -26.05
CA THR A 197 -6.79 1.37 -25.59
C THR A 197 -7.76 1.91 -24.53
N ASP A 198 -7.45 3.04 -23.88
CA ASP A 198 -8.39 3.75 -22.98
C ASP A 198 -9.13 4.87 -23.73
N GLY A 199 -8.58 6.10 -23.76
CA GLY A 199 -8.99 7.18 -24.64
C GLY A 199 -7.95 7.54 -25.70
N GLY A 200 -8.35 7.75 -26.95
CA GLY A 200 -7.46 8.31 -27.97
C GLY A 200 -7.03 9.74 -27.58
N ILE A 201 -8.02 10.59 -27.28
CA ILE A 201 -7.85 11.91 -26.66
C ILE A 201 -8.88 12.06 -25.55
N VAL A 202 -8.43 12.27 -24.31
CA VAL A 202 -9.29 12.52 -23.13
C VAL A 202 -9.20 13.99 -22.73
N ILE A 203 -10.35 14.66 -22.65
CA ILE A 203 -10.45 16.08 -22.31
C ILE A 203 -11.05 16.20 -20.91
N PHE A 204 -10.18 16.46 -19.92
CA PHE A 204 -10.54 16.64 -18.52
C PHE A 204 -11.07 18.06 -18.28
N GLY A 205 -12.25 18.38 -18.82
CA GLY A 205 -12.89 19.69 -18.68
C GLY A 205 -11.93 20.84 -18.97
N SER A 206 -11.57 21.09 -20.22
CA SER A 206 -10.45 21.98 -20.57
C SER A 206 -10.91 23.31 -21.22
N PRO A 207 -11.53 24.26 -20.48
CA PRO A 207 -12.19 25.43 -21.06
C PRO A 207 -11.33 26.22 -22.04
N GLY A 208 -11.95 26.61 -23.16
CA GLY A 208 -11.34 27.39 -24.24
C GLY A 208 -10.41 26.61 -25.16
N SER A 209 -10.24 25.29 -24.96
CA SER A 209 -9.32 24.48 -25.75
C SER A 209 -9.90 24.03 -27.09
N GLN A 210 -9.03 23.87 -28.09
CA GLN A 210 -9.40 23.43 -29.44
C GLN A 210 -8.72 22.12 -29.80
N ILE A 211 -9.51 21.13 -30.24
CA ILE A 211 -9.06 19.80 -30.60
C ILE A 211 -9.49 19.54 -32.04
N TYR A 212 -8.55 19.59 -33.00
CA TYR A 212 -8.91 19.51 -34.41
C TYR A 212 -7.90 18.86 -35.35
N ASN A 213 -8.39 18.30 -36.46
CA ASN A 213 -7.57 17.65 -37.48
C ASN A 213 -6.69 16.51 -36.92
N ASN A 214 -7.07 15.88 -35.80
CA ASN A 214 -6.39 14.70 -35.31
C ASN A 214 -6.97 13.45 -36.00
N THR A 215 -6.14 12.45 -36.22
CA THR A 215 -6.56 11.14 -36.72
C THR A 215 -6.38 10.13 -35.60
N ILE A 216 -7.45 9.44 -35.22
CA ILE A 216 -7.44 8.36 -34.22
C ILE A 216 -7.78 7.07 -34.95
N SER A 217 -6.95 6.04 -34.81
CA SER A 217 -7.15 4.75 -35.48
C SER A 217 -6.81 3.57 -34.57
N ILE A 218 -7.50 2.46 -34.73
CA ILE A 218 -7.12 1.18 -34.13
C ILE A 218 -6.75 0.17 -35.22
N LEU A 219 -5.90 -0.80 -34.87
CA LEU A 219 -5.49 -1.87 -35.78
C LEU A 219 -5.92 -3.24 -35.24
N ASN A 220 -5.41 -3.59 -34.06
CA ASN A 220 -5.53 -4.92 -33.47
C ASN A 220 -5.94 -4.89 -31.99
N GLN A 221 -6.37 -3.73 -31.51
CA GLN A 221 -6.68 -3.47 -30.11
C GLN A 221 -7.94 -2.62 -30.02
N THR A 222 -8.86 -3.04 -29.17
CA THR A 222 -10.10 -2.36 -28.81
C THR A 222 -9.79 -1.09 -28.03
N LEU A 223 -10.32 0.03 -28.50
CA LEU A 223 -10.26 1.31 -27.82
C LEU A 223 -11.59 1.59 -27.15
N LEU A 224 -11.59 1.96 -25.87
CA LEU A 224 -12.83 2.29 -25.17
C LEU A 224 -13.45 3.58 -25.72
N GLY A 225 -12.65 4.61 -25.97
CA GLY A 225 -13.12 5.92 -26.44
C GLY A 225 -12.19 6.58 -27.44
N GLY A 226 -12.70 7.08 -28.56
CA GLY A 226 -11.91 7.89 -29.49
C GLY A 226 -11.56 9.25 -28.89
N ILE A 227 -12.55 10.13 -28.74
CA ILE A 227 -12.42 11.42 -28.04
C ILE A 227 -13.44 11.50 -26.90
N ASN A 228 -12.96 11.77 -25.69
CA ASN A 228 -13.78 11.72 -24.48
C ASN A 228 -13.95 13.12 -23.86
N LEU A 229 -15.21 13.53 -23.67
CA LEU A 229 -15.65 14.73 -22.95
C LEU A 229 -16.51 14.31 -21.74
N VAL A 230 -16.00 13.34 -20.98
CA VAL A 230 -16.76 12.57 -19.98
C VAL A 230 -16.39 12.94 -18.55
N ASP A 231 -15.21 13.52 -18.33
CA ASP A 231 -14.71 13.80 -16.99
C ASP A 231 -15.35 15.04 -16.38
N TYR A 232 -15.85 14.88 -15.16
CA TYR A 232 -16.35 15.99 -14.34
C TYR A 232 -15.19 16.73 -13.67
N GLU A 233 -14.24 16.03 -13.07
CA GLU A 233 -13.05 16.65 -12.49
C GLU A 233 -11.95 16.86 -13.56
N PRO A 234 -11.04 17.84 -13.38
CA PRO A 234 -10.92 18.75 -12.24
C PRO A 234 -11.64 20.10 -12.42
N PHE A 235 -12.33 20.30 -13.55
CA PHE A 235 -13.01 21.56 -13.88
C PHE A 235 -14.54 21.50 -13.70
N GLN A 236 -15.05 20.58 -12.87
CA GLN A 236 -16.46 20.44 -12.52
C GLN A 236 -17.42 20.36 -13.73
N GLY A 237 -16.99 19.65 -14.78
CA GLY A 237 -17.72 19.46 -16.03
C GLY A 237 -17.74 20.70 -16.91
N ASP A 238 -16.86 21.69 -16.70
CA ASP A 238 -16.78 22.88 -17.54
C ASP A 238 -16.04 22.59 -18.86
N PHE A 239 -16.80 22.54 -19.95
CA PHE A 239 -16.28 22.47 -21.32
C PHE A 239 -16.51 23.77 -22.08
N THR A 240 -16.76 24.89 -21.38
CA THR A 240 -17.04 26.18 -22.03
C THR A 240 -15.95 26.57 -22.99
N GLY A 241 -16.33 26.78 -24.26
CA GLY A 241 -15.39 27.15 -25.32
C GLY A 241 -14.47 26.02 -25.79
N VAL A 242 -14.70 24.78 -25.33
CA VAL A 242 -14.06 23.60 -25.91
C VAL A 242 -14.67 23.33 -27.29
N ILE A 243 -13.81 23.19 -28.30
CA ILE A 243 -14.22 22.89 -29.68
C ILE A 243 -13.48 21.64 -30.15
N VAL A 244 -14.23 20.57 -30.43
CA VAL A 244 -13.74 19.33 -31.03
C VAL A 244 -14.23 19.28 -32.48
N GLN A 245 -13.32 19.46 -33.44
CA GLN A 245 -13.74 19.58 -34.84
C GLN A 245 -12.80 18.98 -35.87
N ASN A 246 -13.35 18.52 -37.00
CA ASN A 246 -12.56 18.02 -38.14
C ASN A 246 -11.59 16.89 -37.77
N ASN A 247 -11.88 16.11 -36.72
CA ASN A 247 -11.09 14.93 -36.39
C ASN A 247 -11.60 13.72 -37.18
N VAL A 248 -10.69 12.83 -37.54
CA VAL A 248 -10.98 11.57 -38.25
C VAL A 248 -10.82 10.43 -37.26
N ILE A 249 -11.87 9.64 -37.05
CA ILE A 249 -11.87 8.53 -36.10
C ILE A 249 -12.15 7.23 -36.86
N LEU A 250 -11.19 6.31 -36.81
CA LEU A 250 -11.15 5.09 -37.61
C LEU A 250 -11.20 3.88 -36.69
N GLY A 251 -12.36 3.22 -36.67
CA GLY A 251 -12.56 1.94 -35.99
C GLY A 251 -11.80 0.79 -36.64
N GLY A 252 -12.05 -0.43 -36.16
CA GLY A 252 -11.47 -1.61 -36.79
C GLY A 252 -11.96 -1.77 -38.22
N PHE A 253 -11.09 -2.25 -39.08
CA PHE A 253 -11.44 -2.69 -40.44
C PHE A 253 -11.21 -4.18 -40.57
N SER A 254 -11.91 -4.82 -41.50
CA SER A 254 -11.61 -6.20 -41.86
C SER A 254 -10.20 -6.30 -42.47
N THR A 255 -9.45 -7.34 -42.12
CA THR A 255 -8.12 -7.61 -42.67
C THR A 255 -8.11 -8.75 -43.69
N GLU A 256 -9.26 -9.38 -43.95
CA GLU A 256 -9.40 -10.56 -44.82
C GLU A 256 -10.65 -10.44 -45.71
N GLN A 257 -10.59 -10.98 -46.93
CA GLN A 257 -11.75 -11.07 -47.83
C GLN A 257 -12.76 -12.10 -47.29
N PRO A 258 -14.09 -11.98 -47.52
CA PRO A 258 -15.07 -12.91 -46.97
C PRO A 258 -14.87 -14.27 -47.59
N GLU A 259 -15.07 -15.31 -46.80
CA GLU A 259 -15.18 -16.65 -47.34
C GLU A 259 -16.56 -16.86 -48.02
N PRO A 260 -16.67 -17.81 -48.96
CA PRO A 260 -17.92 -18.07 -49.67
C PRO A 260 -19.08 -18.49 -48.72
N GLY A 261 -20.01 -17.57 -48.50
CA GLY A 261 -21.13 -17.71 -47.56
C GLY A 261 -21.19 -16.60 -46.52
N GLU A 262 -20.13 -15.80 -46.40
CA GLU A 262 -20.05 -14.62 -45.54
C GLU A 262 -20.44 -13.37 -46.33
N GLU A 263 -21.21 -12.49 -45.70
CA GLU A 263 -21.64 -11.21 -46.28
C GLU A 263 -20.58 -10.11 -46.09
N TYR A 264 -19.71 -10.26 -45.09
CA TYR A 264 -18.74 -9.28 -44.62
C TYR A 264 -17.40 -9.96 -44.31
N GLY A 265 -16.34 -9.16 -44.13
CA GLY A 265 -15.01 -9.66 -43.82
C GLY A 265 -14.77 -9.78 -42.33
N THR A 266 -13.66 -10.42 -41.99
CA THR A 266 -13.27 -10.64 -40.60
C THR A 266 -12.18 -9.66 -40.17
N ASN A 267 -12.20 -9.27 -38.91
CA ASN A 267 -11.01 -8.71 -38.24
C ASN A 267 -10.61 -9.74 -37.18
N PRO A 268 -9.48 -10.47 -37.35
CA PRO A 268 -9.08 -11.55 -36.46
C PRO A 268 -8.66 -11.07 -35.06
N SER A 269 -8.53 -9.75 -34.86
CA SER A 269 -8.27 -9.14 -33.56
C SER A 269 -9.55 -8.71 -32.84
N ASP A 270 -10.73 -8.86 -33.46
CA ASP A 270 -12.02 -8.43 -32.92
C ASP A 270 -12.03 -6.95 -32.48
N ALA A 271 -11.17 -6.10 -33.04
CA ALA A 271 -10.86 -4.79 -32.47
C ALA A 271 -11.87 -3.70 -32.86
N ILE A 272 -12.71 -3.22 -31.93
CA ILE A 272 -13.67 -2.09 -32.10
C ILE A 272 -13.23 -0.81 -31.38
N ILE A 273 -13.72 0.35 -31.81
CA ILE A 273 -13.79 1.51 -30.92
C ILE A 273 -15.18 1.48 -30.26
N LYS A 274 -15.27 1.31 -28.94
CA LYS A 274 -16.59 1.18 -28.28
C LYS A 274 -17.40 2.46 -28.46
N ILE A 275 -16.83 3.62 -28.16
CA ILE A 275 -17.45 4.92 -28.37
C ILE A 275 -16.51 5.83 -29.16
N GLY A 276 -16.89 6.26 -30.36
CA GLY A 276 -16.06 7.15 -31.18
C GLY A 276 -15.85 8.51 -30.52
N ILE A 277 -16.92 9.25 -30.22
CA ILE A 277 -16.89 10.43 -29.36
C ILE A 277 -17.89 10.25 -28.21
N ALA A 278 -17.39 10.30 -26.98
CA ALA A 278 -18.20 10.18 -25.77
C ALA A 278 -18.39 11.57 -25.13
N ILE A 279 -19.64 11.95 -24.88
CA ILE A 279 -19.99 13.24 -24.27
C ILE A 279 -20.81 13.00 -23.01
N GLY A 280 -20.26 13.50 -21.90
CA GLY A 280 -20.85 13.52 -20.57
C GLY A 280 -20.57 12.27 -19.73
N PRO A 281 -20.58 12.39 -18.39
CA PRO A 281 -19.99 11.37 -17.52
C PRO A 281 -20.63 9.98 -17.59
N ARG A 282 -21.94 9.91 -17.84
CA ARG A 282 -22.68 8.65 -17.77
C ARG A 282 -22.34 7.70 -18.91
N THR A 283 -21.85 8.19 -20.06
CA THR A 283 -21.40 7.32 -21.16
C THR A 283 -20.24 6.42 -20.75
N TRP A 284 -19.47 6.86 -19.74
CA TRP A 284 -18.22 6.23 -19.33
C TRP A 284 -18.31 5.60 -17.94
N PHE A 285 -18.96 6.29 -17.01
CA PHE A 285 -18.92 5.97 -15.58
C PHE A 285 -20.27 5.50 -15.02
N GLY A 286 -21.30 5.37 -15.86
CA GLY A 286 -22.67 5.13 -15.41
C GLY A 286 -23.16 6.16 -14.39
N ASP A 287 -23.98 5.72 -13.45
CA ASP A 287 -24.57 6.56 -12.41
C ASP A 287 -23.58 7.01 -11.32
N ARG A 288 -22.29 6.65 -11.40
CA ARG A 288 -21.25 6.94 -10.41
C ARG A 288 -21.18 8.41 -10.01
N TYR A 289 -21.38 9.31 -10.96
CA TYR A 289 -21.36 10.76 -10.74
C TYR A 289 -22.75 11.36 -10.50
N GLY A 290 -23.77 10.52 -10.26
CA GLY A 290 -25.13 10.91 -9.94
C GLY A 290 -25.72 11.87 -10.98
N ASN A 291 -26.01 13.09 -10.55
CA ASN A 291 -26.61 14.15 -11.38
C ASN A 291 -25.57 15.13 -11.97
N ASN A 292 -24.28 14.82 -11.85
CA ASN A 292 -23.24 15.68 -12.42
C ASN A 292 -23.26 15.60 -13.94
N VAL A 293 -23.15 16.77 -14.58
CA VAL A 293 -23.23 16.92 -16.03
C VAL A 293 -22.01 17.64 -16.58
N SER A 294 -21.59 17.28 -17.80
CA SER A 294 -20.69 18.13 -18.61
C SER A 294 -21.48 19.31 -19.17
N ARG A 295 -20.87 20.50 -19.26
CA ARG A 295 -21.53 21.74 -19.69
C ARG A 295 -20.75 22.46 -20.80
N SER A 296 -21.48 22.98 -21.80
CA SER A 296 -21.02 24.06 -22.71
C SER A 296 -19.90 23.74 -23.74
N GLY A 297 -19.83 22.52 -24.29
CA GLY A 297 -18.88 22.16 -25.35
C GLY A 297 -19.45 22.18 -26.78
N THR A 298 -18.57 22.23 -27.79
CA THR A 298 -18.92 22.15 -29.22
C THR A 298 -18.20 20.98 -29.89
N VAL A 299 -18.94 20.08 -30.54
CA VAL A 299 -18.41 18.91 -31.26
C VAL A 299 -18.95 18.92 -32.69
N ILE A 300 -18.13 19.32 -33.66
CA ILE A 300 -18.62 19.57 -35.02
C ILE A 300 -17.72 19.01 -36.12
N ALA A 301 -18.31 18.58 -37.24
CA ALA A 301 -17.56 18.21 -38.45
C ALA A 301 -16.51 17.10 -38.24
N ASN A 302 -16.69 16.21 -37.25
CA ASN A 302 -15.84 15.04 -37.09
C ASN A 302 -16.35 13.89 -37.98
N THR A 303 -15.44 13.07 -38.50
CA THR A 303 -15.78 12.01 -39.46
C THR A 303 -15.38 10.63 -38.94
N PHE A 304 -16.24 9.64 -39.13
CA PHE A 304 -16.08 8.28 -38.60
C PHE A 304 -16.12 7.24 -39.72
N SER A 305 -15.28 6.20 -39.63
CA SER A 305 -15.29 5.02 -40.50
C SER A 305 -14.73 3.80 -39.75
N GLY A 306 -14.96 2.58 -40.23
CA GLY A 306 -14.62 1.33 -39.52
C GLY A 306 -15.72 0.94 -38.55
N ALA A 307 -15.51 -0.05 -37.67
CA ALA A 307 -16.55 -0.40 -36.69
C ALA A 307 -16.40 0.19 -35.31
N PHE A 308 -17.58 0.46 -34.77
CA PHE A 308 -17.83 0.99 -33.46
C PHE A 308 -18.92 0.18 -32.77
N SER A 309 -19.06 0.31 -31.45
CA SER A 309 -20.39 0.07 -30.86
C SER A 309 -21.26 1.30 -31.02
N TYR A 310 -20.71 2.48 -30.78
CA TYR A 310 -21.38 3.76 -31.02
C TYR A 310 -20.38 4.74 -31.63
N ALA A 311 -20.66 5.35 -32.78
CA ALA A 311 -19.76 6.40 -33.30
C ALA A 311 -19.83 7.65 -32.41
N MET A 312 -21.00 7.95 -31.84
CA MET A 312 -21.14 9.01 -30.84
C MET A 312 -22.18 8.65 -29.79
N ALA A 313 -21.89 8.98 -28.53
CA ALA A 313 -22.82 8.84 -27.43
C ALA A 313 -22.89 10.12 -26.60
N LEU A 314 -24.11 10.56 -26.30
CA LEU A 314 -24.39 11.73 -25.44
C LEU A 314 -25.29 11.30 -24.28
N THR A 315 -24.80 11.49 -23.05
CA THR A 315 -25.56 11.31 -21.81
C THR A 315 -25.09 12.36 -20.80
N SER A 316 -25.86 12.68 -19.77
CA SER A 316 -25.42 13.57 -18.67
C SER A 316 -24.72 14.87 -19.13
N ALA A 317 -25.28 15.54 -20.13
CA ALA A 317 -24.66 16.70 -20.79
C ALA A 317 -25.66 17.84 -20.98
N GLN A 318 -25.19 19.07 -20.76
CA GLN A 318 -25.99 20.29 -20.88
C GLN A 318 -25.34 21.33 -21.78
N ASN A 319 -26.15 22.06 -22.56
CA ASN A 319 -25.67 23.19 -23.36
C ASN A 319 -24.58 22.81 -24.39
N PHE A 320 -24.62 21.59 -24.94
CA PHE A 320 -23.69 21.15 -25.98
C PHE A 320 -24.23 21.46 -27.38
N THR A 321 -23.32 21.83 -28.28
CA THR A 321 -23.59 21.92 -29.72
C THR A 321 -22.90 20.76 -30.44
N VAL A 322 -23.67 19.88 -31.06
CA VAL A 322 -23.17 18.69 -31.76
C VAL A 322 -23.75 18.64 -33.16
N GLN A 323 -22.97 19.07 -34.16
CA GLN A 323 -23.48 19.30 -35.52
C GLN A 323 -22.51 18.84 -36.60
N SER A 324 -23.04 18.47 -37.78
CA SER A 324 -22.23 18.17 -38.97
C SER A 324 -21.20 17.04 -38.81
N ASN A 325 -21.32 16.20 -37.79
CA ASN A 325 -20.52 14.98 -37.66
C ASN A 325 -21.10 13.91 -38.59
N SER A 326 -20.24 13.17 -39.30
CA SER A 326 -20.70 12.27 -40.36
C SER A 326 -19.95 10.96 -40.39
N LEU A 327 -20.66 9.90 -40.74
CA LEU A 327 -20.03 8.64 -41.13
C LEU A 327 -19.57 8.75 -42.59
N PHE A 328 -18.48 8.09 -42.93
CA PHE A 328 -18.01 7.97 -44.30
C PHE A 328 -17.42 6.58 -44.54
N GLY A 329 -17.18 6.25 -45.80
CA GLY A 329 -16.60 4.96 -46.16
C GLY A 329 -17.45 3.81 -45.61
N ASN A 330 -16.79 2.76 -45.16
CA ASN A 330 -17.46 1.59 -44.64
C ASN A 330 -17.48 1.63 -43.11
N THR A 331 -18.67 1.84 -42.55
CA THR A 331 -18.87 1.95 -41.10
C THR A 331 -19.86 0.89 -40.64
N SER A 332 -19.51 0.12 -39.60
CA SER A 332 -20.45 -0.83 -38.98
C SER A 332 -20.61 -0.56 -37.48
N PHE A 333 -21.77 -0.99 -36.95
CA PHE A 333 -22.13 -0.82 -35.56
C PHE A 333 -22.37 -2.19 -34.95
N ILE A 334 -21.39 -2.63 -34.16
CA ILE A 334 -21.30 -3.99 -33.67
C ILE A 334 -20.90 -3.99 -32.19
N GLY A 335 -21.37 -5.00 -31.47
CA GLY A 335 -21.14 -5.09 -30.03
C GLY A 335 -22.15 -6.01 -29.39
N ALA A 336 -21.68 -6.83 -28.47
CA ALA A 336 -22.48 -7.65 -27.58
C ALA A 336 -22.23 -7.20 -26.13
N GLN A 337 -23.18 -7.48 -25.25
CA GLN A 337 -23.02 -7.26 -23.82
C GLN A 337 -21.76 -7.99 -23.32
N GLY A 338 -20.83 -7.24 -22.73
CA GLY A 338 -19.60 -7.80 -22.20
C GLY A 338 -19.83 -8.57 -20.89
N PRO A 339 -18.89 -9.44 -20.50
CA PRO A 339 -18.96 -10.23 -19.26
C PRO A 339 -18.87 -9.37 -17.99
N ASN A 340 -18.43 -8.12 -18.12
CA ASN A 340 -18.32 -7.18 -17.01
C ASN A 340 -19.57 -6.31 -16.82
N CYS A 341 -20.61 -6.50 -17.64
CA CYS A 341 -21.85 -5.76 -17.46
C CYS A 341 -22.60 -6.36 -16.29
N SER A 342 -23.17 -5.52 -15.44
CA SER A 342 -24.09 -5.97 -14.41
C SER A 342 -25.30 -6.62 -15.07
N ALA A 343 -25.90 -7.59 -14.37
CA ALA A 343 -27.15 -8.21 -14.79
C ALA A 343 -28.32 -7.21 -14.85
N SER A 344 -28.18 -6.04 -14.20
CA SER A 344 -29.15 -4.95 -14.21
C SER A 344 -28.93 -3.93 -15.32
N ASP A 345 -27.79 -3.97 -16.03
CA ASP A 345 -27.44 -2.95 -17.01
C ASP A 345 -28.27 -3.10 -18.28
N THR A 346 -28.86 -2.00 -18.72
CA THR A 346 -29.51 -1.92 -20.03
C THR A 346 -28.48 -1.43 -21.03
N VAL A 347 -27.89 -2.34 -21.82
CA VAL A 347 -26.95 -1.98 -22.89
C VAL A 347 -27.73 -1.77 -24.18
N PRO A 348 -27.84 -0.55 -24.73
CA PRO A 348 -28.53 -0.29 -25.99
C PRO A 348 -27.87 -1.03 -27.15
N SER A 349 -28.64 -1.33 -28.20
CA SER A 349 -28.09 -1.88 -29.43
C SER A 349 -27.03 -0.94 -30.03
N PRO A 350 -25.89 -1.45 -30.53
CA PRO A 350 -24.92 -0.66 -31.27
C PRO A 350 -25.58 0.16 -32.39
N ALA A 351 -25.22 1.45 -32.49
CA ALA A 351 -25.85 2.39 -33.40
C ALA A 351 -24.93 3.56 -33.75
N PRO A 352 -25.17 4.27 -34.88
CA PRO A 352 -24.41 5.46 -35.27
C PRO A 352 -24.21 6.47 -34.15
N PHE A 353 -25.30 7.10 -33.73
CA PHE A 353 -25.31 8.19 -32.79
C PHE A 353 -26.42 7.91 -31.78
N VAL A 354 -26.10 7.86 -30.48
CA VAL A 354 -27.07 7.59 -29.41
C VAL A 354 -27.17 8.76 -28.44
N LEU A 355 -28.39 9.06 -28.01
CA LEU A 355 -28.70 10.17 -27.11
C LEU A 355 -29.65 9.72 -26.01
N ASP A 356 -29.20 9.86 -24.76
CA ASP A 356 -30.09 9.75 -23.60
C ASP A 356 -30.72 11.11 -23.31
N THR A 357 -32.02 11.23 -23.57
CA THR A 357 -32.78 12.48 -23.34
C THR A 357 -33.16 12.70 -21.87
N ASN A 358 -33.06 11.68 -21.01
CA ASN A 358 -33.42 11.79 -19.60
C ASN A 358 -32.34 12.52 -18.81
N THR A 359 -31.08 12.36 -19.21
CA THR A 359 -29.92 12.92 -18.50
C THR A 359 -29.30 14.12 -19.24
N THR A 360 -29.83 14.50 -20.40
CA THR A 360 -29.34 15.62 -21.19
C THR A 360 -30.31 16.81 -21.23
N GLY A 361 -29.80 18.01 -21.51
CA GLY A 361 -30.64 19.20 -21.59
C GLY A 361 -30.03 20.36 -22.36
N SER A 362 -30.88 21.23 -22.91
CA SER A 362 -30.46 22.44 -23.65
C SER A 362 -29.45 22.14 -24.78
N LEU A 363 -29.66 21.07 -25.53
CA LEU A 363 -28.75 20.63 -26.57
C LEU A 363 -29.08 21.23 -27.94
N SER A 364 -28.06 21.46 -28.78
CA SER A 364 -28.19 21.69 -30.21
C SER A 364 -27.54 20.53 -30.97
N VAL A 365 -28.33 19.48 -31.24
CA VAL A 365 -27.85 18.25 -31.89
C VAL A 365 -28.33 18.15 -33.34
N GLN A 366 -27.51 17.61 -34.22
CA GLN A 366 -27.90 17.22 -35.58
C GLN A 366 -28.92 16.08 -35.58
N THR A 367 -29.56 15.87 -36.73
CA THR A 367 -30.45 14.71 -36.95
C THR A 367 -29.66 13.40 -37.00
N GLY A 368 -30.32 12.27 -36.69
CA GLY A 368 -29.74 10.92 -36.79
C GLY A 368 -29.32 10.29 -35.47
N PHE A 369 -29.57 10.97 -34.34
CA PHE A 369 -29.44 10.36 -33.01
C PHE A 369 -30.61 9.43 -32.72
N GLU A 370 -30.31 8.20 -32.35
CA GLU A 370 -31.25 7.26 -31.76
C GLU A 370 -31.44 7.60 -30.28
N ILE A 371 -32.69 7.72 -29.85
CA ILE A 371 -33.02 8.03 -28.47
C ILE A 371 -33.00 6.74 -27.66
N ILE A 372 -32.13 6.70 -26.65
CA ILE A 372 -31.99 5.56 -25.74
C ILE A 372 -32.59 5.92 -24.37
N PRO A 373 -33.19 4.94 -23.66
CA PRO A 373 -33.81 5.19 -22.35
C PRO A 373 -32.78 5.33 -21.22
N ASP A 374 -31.60 4.73 -21.39
CA ASP A 374 -30.50 4.68 -20.43
C ASP A 374 -29.18 4.53 -21.22
N GLY A 375 -28.16 5.30 -20.85
CA GLY A 375 -26.83 5.27 -21.44
C GLY A 375 -25.70 5.07 -20.42
N ASP A 376 -25.98 4.46 -19.26
CA ASP A 376 -25.00 4.28 -18.18
C ASP A 376 -23.93 3.19 -18.47
N SER A 377 -24.17 2.26 -19.40
CA SER A 377 -23.32 1.07 -19.63
C SER A 377 -22.71 0.96 -21.03
N LEU A 378 -22.53 2.09 -21.72
CA LEU A 378 -22.12 2.12 -23.13
C LEU A 378 -20.67 1.64 -23.38
N THR A 379 -19.80 1.69 -22.38
CA THR A 379 -18.42 1.15 -22.46
C THR A 379 -18.33 -0.35 -22.16
N CYS A 380 -19.42 -0.97 -21.73
CA CYS A 380 -19.43 -2.35 -21.29
C CYS A 380 -19.54 -3.39 -22.42
N VAL A 381 -19.78 -2.92 -23.64
CA VAL A 381 -19.83 -3.74 -24.86
C VAL A 381 -18.49 -4.39 -25.21
N LEU A 382 -18.53 -5.59 -25.80
CA LEU A 382 -17.40 -6.26 -26.44
C LEU A 382 -17.74 -6.57 -27.90
N PRO A 383 -16.73 -6.74 -28.77
CA PRO A 383 -16.98 -7.29 -30.10
C PRO A 383 -17.73 -8.64 -30.01
N PRO A 384 -18.70 -8.91 -30.90
CA PRO A 384 -19.46 -10.15 -30.89
C PRO A 384 -18.57 -11.37 -31.17
N ASN A 385 -18.83 -12.48 -30.48
CA ASN A 385 -18.11 -13.74 -30.68
C ASN A 385 -18.29 -14.23 -32.12
N GLY A 386 -17.20 -14.41 -32.85
CA GLY A 386 -17.21 -14.98 -34.20
C GLY A 386 -16.56 -14.10 -35.27
N GLY A 387 -16.33 -12.81 -35.02
CA GLY A 387 -15.45 -11.99 -35.86
C GLY A 387 -15.96 -11.58 -37.26
N ASP A 388 -17.12 -12.06 -37.72
CA ASP A 388 -17.60 -11.92 -39.12
C ASP A 388 -18.40 -10.65 -39.43
N PHE A 389 -18.27 -9.59 -38.64
CA PHE A 389 -19.17 -8.43 -38.68
C PHE A 389 -18.53 -7.14 -39.22
N TRP A 390 -17.42 -7.26 -39.96
CA TRP A 390 -16.60 -6.10 -40.37
C TRP A 390 -16.70 -5.81 -41.85
N PRO A 391 -16.91 -4.55 -42.23
CA PRO A 391 -17.22 -4.30 -43.60
C PRO A 391 -15.91 -4.00 -44.36
N PHE A 392 -15.90 -4.25 -45.68
CA PHE A 392 -14.68 -4.14 -46.50
C PHE A 392 -14.13 -2.73 -46.65
N GLU A 393 -12.81 -2.60 -46.50
CA GLU A 393 -12.02 -1.66 -47.29
C GLU A 393 -12.00 -2.17 -48.73
N THR A 394 -12.97 -1.81 -49.58
CA THR A 394 -12.71 -1.98 -51.02
C THR A 394 -11.72 -0.92 -51.46
N ASP A 395 -10.47 -1.33 -51.71
CA ASP A 395 -9.69 -0.76 -52.81
C ASP A 395 -10.32 -1.27 -54.13
N PRO A 396 -10.72 -0.40 -55.06
CA PRO A 396 -11.40 -0.79 -56.29
C PRO A 396 -10.48 -1.45 -57.33
N THR A 397 -9.92 -2.65 -57.11
CA THR A 397 -9.41 -3.48 -58.22
C THR A 397 -9.37 -5.01 -57.95
N ASN A 398 -10.12 -5.74 -58.80
CA ASN A 398 -9.90 -7.13 -59.29
C ASN A 398 -10.16 -8.41 -58.42
N ASN A 399 -11.34 -9.01 -58.64
CA ASN A 399 -11.58 -10.32 -59.29
C ASN A 399 -10.76 -11.58 -58.86
N THR A 400 -11.43 -12.59 -58.27
CA THR A 400 -11.84 -13.91 -58.85
C THR A 400 -11.82 -15.14 -57.89
N VAL A 401 -13.02 -15.75 -57.71
CA VAL A 401 -13.37 -17.20 -57.83
C VAL A 401 -12.95 -18.25 -56.76
N THR A 402 -13.88 -18.58 -55.84
CA THR A 402 -14.57 -19.89 -55.52
C THR A 402 -13.80 -21.20 -55.10
N PRO A 403 -14.46 -22.23 -54.49
CA PRO A 403 -14.29 -22.65 -53.07
C PRO A 403 -13.98 -24.16 -52.83
N GLY A 404 -13.73 -24.57 -51.56
CA GLY A 404 -13.75 -25.99 -51.18
C GLY A 404 -13.58 -26.32 -49.68
N ALA A 405 -14.66 -26.78 -49.04
CA ALA A 405 -14.76 -27.31 -47.67
C ALA A 405 -14.11 -28.72 -47.48
N PRO A 406 -14.22 -29.45 -46.34
CA PRO A 406 -14.57 -29.13 -44.94
C PRO A 406 -13.61 -29.71 -43.85
N THR A 407 -13.83 -29.28 -42.59
CA THR A 407 -13.28 -29.73 -41.28
C THR A 407 -13.30 -31.26 -41.00
N PRO A 408 -12.56 -31.80 -40.00
CA PRO A 408 -13.13 -31.96 -38.64
C PRO A 408 -12.19 -31.98 -37.40
N LYS A 409 -12.72 -31.39 -36.31
CA LYS A 409 -12.79 -31.83 -34.88
C LYS A 409 -11.54 -32.05 -33.99
N ALA A 410 -11.44 -31.12 -33.02
CA ALA A 410 -11.46 -31.28 -31.54
C ALA A 410 -10.37 -32.08 -30.80
N GLN A 411 -9.77 -31.44 -29.77
CA GLN A 411 -9.86 -31.90 -28.36
C GLN A 411 -9.35 -30.83 -27.34
N PRO A 412 -9.84 -30.85 -26.08
CA PRO A 412 -9.67 -29.77 -25.10
C PRO A 412 -8.44 -29.97 -24.21
N ARG A 413 -7.83 -28.88 -23.74
CA ARG A 413 -6.82 -28.90 -22.66
C ARG A 413 -7.24 -28.06 -21.46
N GLN A 414 -6.89 -28.59 -20.30
CA GLN A 414 -7.37 -28.30 -18.97
C GLN A 414 -6.95 -26.92 -18.43
N LYS A 415 -7.86 -26.32 -17.65
CA LYS A 415 -7.67 -25.10 -16.86
C LYS A 415 -6.63 -25.31 -15.76
N HIS A 416 -5.62 -24.43 -15.73
CA HIS A 416 -4.82 -24.16 -14.55
C HIS A 416 -5.19 -22.77 -14.01
N ILE A 417 -5.74 -22.75 -12.81
CA ILE A 417 -6.04 -21.52 -12.06
C ILE A 417 -4.73 -21.02 -11.44
N THR A 418 -4.31 -19.81 -11.75
CA THR A 418 -3.19 -19.13 -11.06
C THR A 418 -3.66 -17.79 -10.49
N GLY A 419 -3.36 -17.57 -9.21
CA GLY A 419 -3.90 -16.52 -8.35
C GLY A 419 -3.30 -15.13 -8.59
N GLY A 420 -3.62 -14.52 -9.73
CA GLY A 420 -3.41 -13.08 -9.97
C GLY A 420 -4.62 -12.20 -9.63
N GLY A 421 -5.78 -12.82 -9.36
CA GLY A 421 -7.09 -12.14 -9.27
C GLY A 421 -7.40 -11.36 -7.99
N VAL A 422 -6.44 -11.11 -7.09
CA VAL A 422 -6.75 -10.52 -5.77
C VAL A 422 -6.46 -9.01 -5.68
N ALA A 423 -5.61 -8.43 -6.54
CA ALA A 423 -5.21 -7.02 -6.38
C ALA A 423 -6.20 -6.00 -6.98
N GLY A 424 -6.73 -6.25 -8.19
CA GLY A 424 -7.65 -5.34 -8.88
C GLY A 424 -9.07 -5.29 -8.29
N ILE A 425 -9.51 -6.38 -7.65
CA ILE A 425 -10.79 -6.47 -6.94
C ILE A 425 -10.75 -5.66 -5.63
N VAL A 426 -9.59 -5.62 -4.95
CA VAL A 426 -9.43 -4.96 -3.65
C VAL A 426 -9.48 -3.43 -3.78
N ILE A 427 -8.93 -2.82 -4.85
CA ILE A 427 -8.92 -1.36 -5.00
C ILE A 427 -10.32 -0.80 -5.34
N GLY A 428 -11.06 -1.46 -6.24
CA GLY A 428 -12.44 -1.06 -6.58
C GLY A 428 -13.41 -1.20 -5.40
N VAL A 429 -13.29 -2.31 -4.64
CA VAL A 429 -14.07 -2.52 -3.41
C VAL A 429 -13.72 -1.50 -2.33
N LEU A 430 -12.45 -1.11 -2.16
CA LEU A 430 -12.07 -0.12 -1.14
C LEU A 430 -12.47 1.33 -1.48
N LEU A 431 -12.45 1.72 -2.76
CA LEU A 431 -12.96 3.04 -3.18
C LEU A 431 -14.48 3.13 -3.06
N GLY A 432 -15.20 2.05 -3.40
CA GLY A 432 -16.64 1.94 -3.15
C GLY A 432 -16.97 1.97 -1.65
N LEU A 433 -16.23 1.23 -0.84
CA LEU A 433 -16.40 1.18 0.62
C LEU A 433 -16.17 2.54 1.28
N THR A 434 -15.09 3.24 0.95
CA THR A 434 -14.82 4.57 1.52
C THR A 434 -15.88 5.59 1.11
N SER A 435 -16.38 5.52 -0.13
CA SER A 435 -17.49 6.37 -0.61
C SER A 435 -18.80 6.08 0.13
N LEU A 436 -19.11 4.79 0.37
CA LEU A 436 -20.26 4.35 1.15
C LEU A 436 -20.20 4.89 2.59
N VAL A 437 -19.05 4.80 3.24
CA VAL A 437 -18.86 5.34 4.61
C VAL A 437 -18.96 6.87 4.62
N VAL A 438 -18.45 7.59 3.61
CA VAL A 438 -18.67 9.04 3.48
C VAL A 438 -20.15 9.38 3.39
N ALA A 439 -20.90 8.68 2.55
CA ALA A 439 -22.34 8.89 2.41
C ALA A 439 -23.09 8.62 3.72
N ALA A 440 -22.73 7.54 4.42
CA ALA A 440 -23.27 7.23 5.74
C ALA A 440 -22.98 8.36 6.74
N VAL A 441 -21.75 8.87 6.82
CA VAL A 441 -21.39 9.97 7.73
C VAL A 441 -22.17 11.25 7.41
N LYS A 442 -22.29 11.63 6.13
CA LYS A 442 -23.07 12.81 5.72
C LYS A 442 -24.57 12.65 6.08
N LYS A 443 -25.14 11.45 5.87
CA LYS A 443 -26.51 11.14 6.27
C LYS A 443 -26.71 11.22 7.78
N PHE A 444 -25.76 10.72 8.57
CA PHE A 444 -25.77 10.82 10.02
C PHE A 444 -25.75 12.27 10.50
N VAL A 445 -24.83 13.08 9.97
CA VAL A 445 -24.76 14.52 10.32
C VAL A 445 -26.08 15.21 9.98
N HIS A 446 -26.66 14.91 8.81
CA HIS A 446 -27.95 15.46 8.40
C HIS A 446 -29.07 15.08 9.38
N GLN A 447 -29.22 13.80 9.72
CA GLN A 447 -30.26 13.32 10.64
C GLN A 447 -30.16 14.00 12.01
N VAL A 448 -28.94 14.09 12.56
CA VAL A 448 -28.71 14.75 13.85
C VAL A 448 -28.99 16.26 13.77
N ALA A 449 -28.63 16.92 12.67
CA ALA A 449 -28.92 18.34 12.46
C ALA A 449 -30.44 18.62 12.49
N ILE A 450 -31.24 17.80 11.80
CA ILE A 450 -32.71 17.91 11.82
C ILE A 450 -33.28 17.65 13.21
N GLN A 451 -32.82 16.59 13.89
CA GLN A 451 -33.26 16.29 15.27
C GLN A 451 -32.96 17.43 16.25
N LYS A 452 -31.90 18.21 15.99
CA LYS A 452 -31.52 19.39 16.79
C LYS A 452 -32.20 20.68 16.32
N GLY A 453 -33.18 20.60 15.43
CA GLY A 453 -34.02 21.71 15.00
C GLY A 453 -33.37 22.64 13.98
N LEU A 454 -32.30 22.21 13.29
CA LEU A 454 -31.76 22.96 12.15
C LEU A 454 -32.70 22.83 10.95
N SER A 455 -32.80 23.88 10.14
CA SER A 455 -33.54 23.84 8.86
C SER A 455 -32.89 22.85 7.89
N GLU A 456 -33.67 22.31 6.95
CA GLU A 456 -33.18 21.41 5.88
C GLU A 456 -31.97 21.97 5.13
N SER A 457 -31.96 23.27 4.84
CA SER A 457 -30.83 23.92 4.16
C SER A 457 -29.56 23.89 5.02
N ALA A 458 -29.68 24.18 6.32
CA ALA A 458 -28.57 24.14 7.26
C ALA A 458 -28.09 22.69 7.54
N ALA A 459 -29.00 21.72 7.59
CA ALA A 459 -28.67 20.31 7.75
C ALA A 459 -27.92 19.75 6.51
N ASN A 460 -28.35 20.11 5.30
CA ASN A 460 -27.63 19.77 4.07
C ASN A 460 -26.25 20.43 3.99
N ALA A 461 -26.14 21.69 4.45
CA ALA A 461 -24.87 22.42 4.48
C ALA A 461 -23.91 21.97 5.61
N ALA A 462 -24.38 21.22 6.61
CA ALA A 462 -23.58 20.79 7.76
C ALA A 462 -22.42 19.86 7.36
N GLY A 463 -22.57 19.11 6.26
CA GLY A 463 -21.52 18.32 5.64
C GLY A 463 -21.13 17.08 6.45
N GLY A 464 -19.84 16.78 6.50
CA GLY A 464 -19.26 15.61 7.15
C GLY A 464 -18.22 14.95 6.26
N LYS A 465 -17.08 14.57 6.85
CA LYS A 465 -15.93 14.04 6.10
C LYS A 465 -15.26 12.91 6.86
N ILE A 466 -14.66 11.97 6.14
CA ILE A 466 -13.82 10.94 6.75
C ILE A 466 -12.35 11.18 6.40
N PHE A 467 -11.47 10.79 7.31
CA PHE A 467 -10.04 10.74 7.06
C PHE A 467 -9.54 9.36 7.45
N THR A 468 -8.84 8.68 6.54
CA THR A 468 -8.18 7.43 6.87
C THR A 468 -6.81 7.70 7.48
N PHE A 469 -6.36 6.81 8.35
CA PHE A 469 -5.03 6.90 8.96
C PHE A 469 -4.39 5.51 9.08
N GLY A 470 -3.29 5.43 9.84
CA GLY A 470 -2.67 4.15 10.15
C GLY A 470 -2.07 3.48 8.92
N SER A 471 -2.06 2.14 8.93
CA SER A 471 -1.32 1.36 7.91
C SER A 471 -1.94 1.48 6.52
N TYR A 472 -3.26 1.66 6.43
CA TYR A 472 -3.98 1.86 5.18
C TYR A 472 -3.57 3.16 4.51
N ARG A 473 -3.68 4.30 5.22
CA ARG A 473 -3.30 5.63 4.71
C ARG A 473 -1.81 5.74 4.38
N LEU A 474 -0.95 5.11 5.17
CA LEU A 474 0.48 5.02 4.87
C LEU A 474 0.77 4.21 3.60
N GLY A 475 -0.17 3.39 3.12
CA GLY A 475 0.01 2.51 1.96
C GLY A 475 0.83 1.24 2.27
N VAL A 476 0.90 0.81 3.53
CA VAL A 476 1.71 -0.34 3.99
C VAL A 476 0.87 -1.42 4.67
N HIS A 477 -0.44 -1.43 4.41
CA HIS A 477 -1.39 -2.42 4.88
C HIS A 477 -1.18 -3.77 4.19
N GLY A 478 -1.66 -4.85 4.82
CA GLY A 478 -1.59 -6.21 4.29
C GLY A 478 -2.97 -6.81 4.08
N PRO A 479 -3.09 -8.00 3.47
CA PRO A 479 -4.38 -8.66 3.35
C PRO A 479 -5.03 -8.88 4.73
N GLY A 480 -6.31 -8.51 4.85
CA GLY A 480 -7.09 -8.69 6.08
C GLY A 480 -6.80 -7.71 7.22
N THR A 481 -5.99 -6.66 7.00
CA THR A 481 -5.85 -5.58 7.98
C THR A 481 -7.07 -4.65 7.96
N ASP A 482 -7.36 -4.08 9.12
CA ASP A 482 -8.38 -3.06 9.32
C ASP A 482 -8.09 -1.74 8.60
N ILE A 483 -9.16 -0.98 8.34
CA ILE A 483 -9.09 0.41 7.87
C ILE A 483 -9.44 1.35 9.02
N ASP A 484 -8.39 1.98 9.54
CA ASP A 484 -8.47 3.05 10.54
C ASP A 484 -9.08 4.32 9.91
N THR A 485 -10.23 4.77 10.41
CA THR A 485 -10.96 5.93 9.87
C THR A 485 -11.44 6.85 10.99
N VAL A 486 -11.31 8.17 10.82
CA VAL A 486 -11.95 9.16 11.69
C VAL A 486 -13.04 9.92 10.94
N CYS A 487 -14.25 9.89 11.49
CA CYS A 487 -15.40 10.66 11.07
C CYS A 487 -15.35 12.04 11.69
N VAL A 488 -15.17 13.07 10.86
CA VAL A 488 -15.09 14.46 11.26
C VAL A 488 -16.45 15.12 11.06
N VAL A 489 -17.02 15.64 12.15
CA VAL A 489 -18.40 16.13 12.22
C VAL A 489 -18.49 17.52 12.84
N PRO A 490 -19.55 18.31 12.53
CA PRO A 490 -19.68 19.68 13.01
C PRO A 490 -20.07 19.75 14.50
N LYS A 491 -19.94 20.94 15.09
CA LYS A 491 -20.07 21.21 16.53
C LYS A 491 -21.39 20.78 17.17
N HIS A 492 -22.45 20.69 16.38
CA HIS A 492 -23.77 20.29 16.86
C HIS A 492 -23.95 18.77 16.94
N VAL A 493 -23.08 17.97 16.35
CA VAL A 493 -23.12 16.49 16.43
C VAL A 493 -22.27 16.03 17.60
N SER A 494 -22.88 15.35 18.57
CA SER A 494 -22.25 14.89 19.81
C SER A 494 -21.71 13.46 19.69
N ARG A 495 -20.95 13.02 20.69
CA ARG A 495 -20.41 11.65 20.70
C ARG A 495 -21.49 10.63 21.06
N GLU A 496 -22.45 11.05 21.87
CA GLU A 496 -23.66 10.30 22.18
C GLU A 496 -24.41 10.01 20.87
N ASP A 497 -24.61 11.02 20.01
CA ASP A 497 -25.23 10.82 18.68
C ASP A 497 -24.45 9.78 17.82
N PHE A 498 -23.12 9.73 17.93
CA PHE A 498 -22.30 8.76 17.20
C PHE A 498 -22.61 7.30 17.61
N PHE A 499 -22.95 7.04 18.87
CA PHE A 499 -23.33 5.71 19.31
C PHE A 499 -24.84 5.47 19.26
N ASP A 500 -25.66 6.49 19.50
CA ASP A 500 -27.12 6.36 19.57
C ASP A 500 -27.80 6.43 18.19
N VAL A 501 -27.17 7.08 17.20
CA VAL A 501 -27.71 7.27 15.85
C VAL A 501 -26.86 6.59 14.78
N PHE A 502 -25.54 6.86 14.76
CA PHE A 502 -24.67 6.32 13.70
C PHE A 502 -24.46 4.80 13.83
N GLU A 503 -24.27 4.27 15.05
CA GLU A 503 -24.12 2.82 15.24
C GLU A 503 -25.34 2.01 14.77
N PRO A 504 -26.59 2.33 15.15
CA PRO A 504 -27.77 1.68 14.58
C PRO A 504 -27.86 1.84 13.07
N MET A 505 -27.59 3.05 12.55
CA MET A 505 -27.65 3.30 11.11
C MET A 505 -26.63 2.46 10.31
N LEU A 506 -25.47 2.14 10.90
CA LEU A 506 -24.51 1.21 10.30
C LEU A 506 -25.04 -0.22 10.27
N ARG A 507 -25.84 -0.65 11.25
CA ARG A 507 -26.44 -2.01 11.26
C ARG A 507 -27.44 -2.19 10.13
N ASP A 508 -28.12 -1.11 9.73
CA ASP A 508 -29.09 -1.11 8.64
C ASP A 508 -28.45 -0.91 7.25
N LEU A 509 -27.14 -0.69 7.19
CA LEU A 509 -26.42 -0.45 5.95
C LEU A 509 -26.16 -1.78 5.21
N GLU A 510 -26.42 -1.80 3.90
CA GLU A 510 -26.21 -2.99 3.07
C GLU A 510 -24.73 -3.42 3.08
N GLY A 511 -24.50 -4.73 3.20
CA GLY A 511 -23.16 -5.33 3.24
C GLY A 511 -22.50 -5.34 4.62
N VAL A 512 -23.13 -4.78 5.66
CA VAL A 512 -22.59 -4.83 7.04
C VAL A 512 -22.90 -6.17 7.70
N THR A 513 -21.88 -6.83 8.24
CA THR A 513 -22.01 -8.13 8.91
C THR A 513 -21.81 -8.05 10.43
N GLU A 514 -21.03 -7.07 10.89
CA GLU A 514 -20.68 -6.91 12.31
C GLU A 514 -20.65 -5.42 12.64
N VAL A 515 -21.23 -5.00 13.78
CA VAL A 515 -21.12 -3.65 14.33
C VAL A 515 -21.06 -3.73 15.84
N SER A 516 -20.07 -3.07 16.44
CA SER A 516 -19.87 -3.03 17.89
C SER A 516 -19.24 -1.70 18.33
N GLY A 517 -20.00 -0.89 19.06
CA GLY A 517 -19.52 0.33 19.70
C GLY A 517 -18.82 0.07 21.03
N VAL A 518 -17.74 0.81 21.28
CA VAL A 518 -17.02 0.84 22.57
C VAL A 518 -16.86 2.30 23.05
N PRO A 519 -17.91 2.89 23.67
CA PRO A 519 -17.90 4.30 24.10
C PRO A 519 -16.87 4.61 25.20
N GLU A 520 -16.58 3.63 26.06
CA GLU A 520 -15.69 3.76 27.22
C GLU A 520 -14.20 3.51 26.89
N ALA A 521 -13.87 3.26 25.62
CA ALA A 521 -12.49 3.09 25.20
C ALA A 521 -11.69 4.39 25.39
N TYR A 522 -10.37 4.27 25.55
CA TYR A 522 -9.47 5.42 25.66
C TYR A 522 -9.61 6.38 24.47
N VAL A 523 -9.86 5.84 23.27
CA VAL A 523 -10.40 6.57 22.13
C VAL A 523 -11.71 5.86 21.75
N PRO A 524 -12.87 6.49 21.96
CA PRO A 524 -14.16 5.88 21.64
C PRO A 524 -14.24 5.48 20.17
N ILE A 525 -14.73 4.26 19.91
CA ILE A 525 -14.63 3.62 18.60
C ILE A 525 -15.86 2.78 18.29
N ILE A 526 -16.28 2.76 17.04
CA ILE A 526 -17.19 1.75 16.49
C ILE A 526 -16.37 0.84 15.58
N LYS A 527 -16.40 -0.46 15.87
CA LYS A 527 -15.84 -1.49 14.98
C LYS A 527 -16.94 -2.04 14.11
N THR A 528 -16.72 -2.05 12.81
CA THR A 528 -17.69 -2.58 11.85
C THR A 528 -16.99 -3.43 10.80
N LYS A 529 -17.74 -4.33 10.18
CA LYS A 529 -17.27 -5.11 9.04
C LYS A 529 -18.24 -4.95 7.89
N ILE A 530 -17.77 -4.32 6.83
CA ILE A 530 -18.58 -3.97 5.66
C ILE A 530 -18.00 -4.73 4.46
N SER A 531 -18.81 -5.53 3.79
CA SER A 531 -18.41 -6.36 2.65
C SER A 531 -17.17 -7.23 2.94
N GLY A 532 -17.06 -7.72 4.17
CA GLY A 532 -15.94 -8.55 4.63
C GLY A 532 -14.68 -7.78 5.07
N ILE A 533 -14.63 -6.45 4.92
CA ILE A 533 -13.50 -5.61 5.30
C ILE A 533 -13.74 -5.05 6.71
N PRO A 534 -12.81 -5.23 7.66
CA PRO A 534 -12.90 -4.59 8.98
C PRO A 534 -12.60 -3.08 8.92
N LEU A 535 -13.42 -2.26 9.54
CA LEU A 535 -13.20 -0.82 9.73
C LEU A 535 -13.28 -0.45 11.21
N ASP A 536 -12.35 0.41 11.60
CA ASP A 536 -12.25 0.99 12.93
C ASP A 536 -12.60 2.49 12.82
N LEU A 537 -13.83 2.85 13.21
CA LEU A 537 -14.41 4.18 13.05
C LEU A 537 -14.30 4.99 14.34
N LEU A 538 -13.46 6.02 14.31
CA LEU A 538 -13.37 7.05 15.35
C LEU A 538 -14.27 8.24 15.01
N MET A 539 -14.58 9.06 16.00
CA MET A 539 -15.30 10.32 15.80
C MET A 539 -14.52 11.50 16.38
N ALA A 540 -14.47 12.58 15.61
CA ALA A 540 -13.94 13.86 16.03
C ALA A 540 -14.92 14.99 15.69
N ARG A 541 -15.37 15.70 16.72
CA ARG A 541 -16.21 16.89 16.60
C ARG A 541 -15.35 18.13 16.53
N LEU A 542 -15.47 18.91 15.46
CA LEU A 542 -14.79 20.20 15.33
C LEU A 542 -15.69 21.35 15.81
N ALA A 543 -15.07 22.45 16.25
CA ALA A 543 -15.76 23.68 16.63
C ALA A 543 -16.28 24.49 15.41
N LEU A 544 -16.68 23.80 14.34
CA LEU A 544 -17.19 24.37 13.09
C LEU A 544 -18.69 24.09 12.96
N SER A 545 -19.45 25.04 12.41
CA SER A 545 -20.89 24.84 12.16
C SER A 545 -21.16 23.89 10.99
N ALA A 546 -20.22 23.80 10.05
CA ALA A 546 -20.25 22.93 8.89
C ALA A 546 -18.84 22.38 8.63
N ILE A 547 -18.75 21.19 8.04
CA ILE A 547 -17.48 20.55 7.66
C ILE A 547 -17.27 20.69 6.15
N PRO A 548 -16.28 21.49 5.69
CA PRO A 548 -15.96 21.66 4.28
C PRO A 548 -15.44 20.36 3.63
N ASP A 549 -15.76 20.14 2.35
CA ASP A 549 -15.24 19.00 1.60
C ASP A 549 -13.71 19.11 1.35
N ASP A 550 -13.16 20.32 1.30
CA ASP A 550 -11.72 20.61 1.15
C ASP A 550 -10.95 20.68 2.48
N LEU A 551 -11.62 20.42 3.63
CA LEU A 551 -11.00 20.50 4.95
C LEU A 551 -9.74 19.64 5.04
N SER A 552 -8.64 20.25 5.48
CA SER A 552 -7.38 19.60 5.85
C SER A 552 -7.23 19.58 7.37
N LEU A 553 -6.74 18.46 7.92
CA LEU A 553 -6.48 18.33 9.36
C LEU A 553 -5.09 18.84 9.76
N GLU A 554 -4.38 19.59 8.92
CA GLU A 554 -3.05 20.11 9.24
C GLU A 554 -3.07 21.22 10.29
N ASP A 555 -4.01 22.15 10.19
CA ASP A 555 -4.05 23.35 11.03
C ASP A 555 -4.27 22.98 12.51
N ASP A 556 -3.35 23.39 13.39
CA ASP A 556 -3.46 23.18 14.84
C ASP A 556 -4.60 23.98 15.47
N ASN A 557 -5.09 25.04 14.82
CA ASN A 557 -6.21 25.82 15.31
C ASN A 557 -7.53 25.03 15.33
N LEU A 558 -7.62 23.95 14.53
CA LEU A 558 -8.76 23.02 14.58
C LEU A 558 -8.89 22.31 15.94
N LEU A 559 -7.82 22.28 16.73
CA LEU A 559 -7.82 21.69 18.08
C LEU A 559 -8.34 22.65 19.16
N ARG A 560 -8.63 23.92 18.81
CA ARG A 560 -9.22 24.87 19.77
C ARG A 560 -10.66 24.50 20.10
N ASN A 561 -10.98 24.56 21.39
CA ASN A 561 -12.34 24.38 21.92
C ASN A 561 -12.96 23.01 21.61
N ILE A 562 -12.14 21.95 21.46
CA ILE A 562 -12.60 20.56 21.33
C ILE A 562 -12.10 19.72 22.51
N ASP A 563 -12.82 18.67 22.86
CA ASP A 563 -12.48 17.81 24.00
C ASP A 563 -11.26 16.91 23.73
N GLU A 564 -10.57 16.48 24.79
CA GLU A 564 -9.36 15.65 24.69
C GLU A 564 -9.57 14.33 23.93
N ARG A 565 -10.77 13.76 23.97
CA ARG A 565 -11.06 12.52 23.21
C ARG A 565 -11.10 12.84 21.70
N CYS A 566 -11.63 14.00 21.29
CA CYS A 566 -11.56 14.44 19.89
C CYS A 566 -10.11 14.73 19.44
N ILE A 567 -9.29 15.36 20.30
CA ILE A 567 -7.86 15.58 20.01
C ILE A 567 -7.16 14.24 19.75
N ARG A 568 -7.43 13.24 20.59
CA ARG A 568 -6.90 11.88 20.42
C ARG A 568 -7.39 11.22 19.13
N SER A 569 -8.68 11.33 18.79
CA SER A 569 -9.24 10.78 17.54
C SER A 569 -8.58 11.39 16.29
N LEU A 570 -8.29 12.70 16.31
CA LEU A 570 -7.61 13.38 15.18
C LEU A 570 -6.13 13.04 15.09
N GLY A 571 -5.49 12.68 16.21
CA GLY A 571 -4.07 12.43 16.30
C GLY A 571 -3.56 11.38 15.30
N GLY A 572 -4.32 10.30 15.07
CA GLY A 572 -3.96 9.25 14.11
C GLY A 572 -3.72 9.79 12.70
N SER A 573 -4.70 10.54 12.17
CA SER A 573 -4.66 11.16 10.85
C SER A 573 -3.57 12.22 10.74
N ARG A 574 -3.51 13.13 11.73
CA ARG A 574 -2.51 14.21 11.77
C ARG A 574 -1.08 13.68 11.78
N VAL A 575 -0.80 12.63 12.56
CA VAL A 575 0.51 11.99 12.62
C VAL A 575 0.84 11.30 11.31
N THR A 576 -0.11 10.56 10.74
CA THR A 576 0.10 9.81 9.49
C THR A 576 0.45 10.74 8.33
N ASP A 577 -0.33 11.79 8.12
CA ASP A 577 -0.08 12.76 7.05
C ASP A 577 1.22 13.55 7.31
N SER A 578 1.55 13.85 8.57
CA SER A 578 2.81 14.48 8.91
C SER A 578 4.02 13.59 8.60
N VAL A 579 3.95 12.29 8.86
CA VAL A 579 5.01 11.35 8.48
C VAL A 579 5.20 11.34 6.96
N LEU A 580 4.11 11.28 6.18
CA LEU A 580 4.18 11.28 4.72
C LEU A 580 4.79 12.56 4.14
N ARG A 581 4.55 13.72 4.76
CA ARG A 581 5.17 15.00 4.37
C ARG A 581 6.65 15.12 4.73
N LEU A 582 7.06 14.44 5.81
CA LEU A 582 8.40 14.56 6.37
C LEU A 582 9.41 13.57 5.75
N VAL A 583 8.97 12.63 4.92
CA VAL A 583 9.84 11.71 4.20
C VAL A 583 10.18 12.25 2.80
N PRO A 584 11.46 12.17 2.36
CA PRO A 584 11.88 12.69 1.07
C PRO A 584 11.36 11.86 -0.12
N ASN A 585 11.15 10.55 0.08
CA ASN A 585 10.59 9.66 -0.93
C ASN A 585 9.61 8.68 -0.26
N VAL A 586 8.31 8.87 -0.55
CA VAL A 586 7.23 8.08 0.06
C VAL A 586 7.27 6.60 -0.35
N HIS A 587 7.69 6.28 -1.57
CA HIS A 587 7.76 4.88 -2.05
C HIS A 587 8.88 4.11 -1.36
N VAL A 588 10.09 4.69 -1.29
CA VAL A 588 11.23 4.11 -0.56
C VAL A 588 10.86 3.91 0.92
N PHE A 589 10.20 4.90 1.52
CA PHE A 589 9.67 4.79 2.88
C PHE A 589 8.69 3.63 3.02
N ARG A 590 7.70 3.49 2.12
CA ARG A 590 6.70 2.42 2.14
C ARG A 590 7.33 1.03 2.03
N ASP A 591 8.23 0.82 1.09
CA ASP A 591 8.88 -0.48 0.88
C ASP A 591 9.79 -0.86 2.05
N SER A 592 10.56 0.10 2.55
CA SER A 592 11.38 -0.07 3.74
C SER A 592 10.50 -0.39 4.96
N LEU A 593 9.38 0.33 5.14
CA LEU A 593 8.47 0.12 6.24
C LEU A 593 7.74 -1.23 6.15
N ARG A 594 7.34 -1.70 4.96
CA ARG A 594 6.79 -3.05 4.77
C ARG A 594 7.80 -4.11 5.19
N CYS A 595 9.06 -3.98 4.77
CA CYS A 595 10.15 -4.86 5.17
C CYS A 595 10.33 -4.89 6.69
N ILE A 596 10.45 -3.72 7.34
CA ILE A 596 10.62 -3.61 8.79
C ILE A 596 9.40 -4.12 9.56
N LYS A 597 8.17 -3.86 9.09
CA LYS A 597 6.95 -4.40 9.72
C LYS A 597 6.92 -5.92 9.67
N LEU A 598 7.19 -6.51 8.50
CA LEU A 598 7.22 -7.97 8.33
C LEU A 598 8.31 -8.58 9.23
N TRP A 599 9.51 -8.00 9.23
CA TRP A 599 10.59 -8.41 10.12
C TRP A 599 10.15 -8.35 11.60
N ALA A 600 9.68 -7.20 12.08
CA ALA A 600 9.28 -7.03 13.48
C ALA A 600 8.17 -8.01 13.89
N GLN A 601 7.22 -8.31 13.01
CA GLN A 601 6.18 -9.32 13.23
C GLN A 601 6.78 -10.73 13.31
N ARG A 602 7.65 -11.11 12.36
CA ARG A 602 8.32 -12.42 12.33
C ARG A 602 9.22 -12.63 13.54
N ARG A 603 9.87 -11.58 14.02
CA ARG A 603 10.75 -11.59 15.21
C ARG A 603 9.99 -11.43 16.55
N ALA A 604 8.66 -11.35 16.52
CA ALA A 604 7.80 -11.20 17.69
C ALA A 604 8.11 -9.94 18.54
N ILE A 605 8.36 -8.80 17.89
CA ILE A 605 8.62 -7.50 18.53
C ILE A 605 7.68 -6.39 18.02
N TYR A 606 6.50 -6.77 17.53
CA TYR A 606 5.46 -5.85 17.03
C TYR A 606 4.23 -5.91 17.95
N SER A 607 4.21 -5.11 19.01
CA SER A 607 3.07 -5.02 19.95
C SER A 607 3.26 -3.89 20.98
N ASN A 608 2.53 -2.76 20.83
CA ASN A 608 2.62 -1.64 21.78
C ASN A 608 2.10 -2.01 23.18
N ILE A 609 1.04 -2.82 23.26
CA ILE A 609 0.41 -3.22 24.52
C ILE A 609 1.36 -4.07 25.39
N ASN A 610 2.16 -4.93 24.75
CA ASN A 610 3.16 -5.78 25.42
C ASN A 610 4.52 -5.08 25.62
N GLY A 611 4.62 -3.78 25.34
CA GLY A 611 5.83 -2.98 25.57
C GLY A 611 6.86 -3.01 24.44
N PHE A 612 6.50 -3.49 23.26
CA PHE A 612 7.28 -3.34 22.03
C PHE A 612 6.78 -2.16 21.19
N LEU A 613 7.28 -1.99 19.97
CA LEU A 613 6.85 -0.91 19.08
C LEU A 613 5.55 -1.29 18.34
N GLY A 614 4.63 -0.32 18.26
CA GLY A 614 3.47 -0.35 17.38
C GLY A 614 3.78 0.17 15.97
N GLY A 615 2.79 0.09 15.07
CA GLY A 615 2.97 0.44 13.66
C GLY A 615 3.44 1.87 13.40
N VAL A 616 2.90 2.85 14.11
CA VAL A 616 3.29 4.26 13.99
C VAL A 616 4.72 4.50 14.47
N ALA A 617 5.15 3.83 15.54
CA ALA A 617 6.52 3.92 16.04
C ALA A 617 7.53 3.37 15.02
N TRP A 618 7.25 2.20 14.43
CA TRP A 618 8.06 1.65 13.34
C TRP A 618 8.10 2.59 12.12
N ALA A 619 6.97 3.17 11.75
CA ALA A 619 6.90 4.16 10.68
C ALA A 619 7.81 5.36 10.96
N MET A 620 7.77 5.93 12.16
CA MET A 620 8.61 7.08 12.50
C MET A 620 10.10 6.74 12.54
N LEU A 621 10.50 5.54 12.99
CA LEU A 621 11.90 5.13 12.90
C LEU A 621 12.37 5.04 11.45
N VAL A 622 11.60 4.38 10.57
CA VAL A 622 11.95 4.26 9.15
C VAL A 622 11.97 5.64 8.49
N ALA A 623 10.99 6.49 8.77
CA ALA A 623 10.94 7.87 8.27
C ALA A 623 12.19 8.67 8.68
N ARG A 624 12.68 8.49 9.92
CA ARG A 624 13.92 9.15 10.38
C ARG A 624 15.12 8.70 9.56
N ILE A 625 15.23 7.42 9.24
CA ILE A 625 16.32 6.92 8.40
C ILE A 625 16.20 7.47 6.97
N CYS A 626 14.99 7.54 6.42
CA CYS A 626 14.76 8.18 5.13
C CYS A 626 15.20 9.65 5.11
N GLN A 627 14.96 10.42 6.18
CA GLN A 627 15.45 11.80 6.30
C GLN A 627 16.98 11.89 6.30
N LEU A 628 17.66 10.95 6.96
CA LEU A 628 19.13 10.91 7.02
C LEU A 628 19.76 10.48 5.68
N TYR A 629 19.03 9.73 4.84
CA TYR A 629 19.49 9.20 3.56
C TYR A 629 18.46 9.43 2.45
N PRO A 630 18.24 10.68 2.00
CA PRO A 630 17.11 11.03 1.16
C PRO A 630 17.09 10.38 -0.22
N ASN A 631 18.26 10.01 -0.74
CA ASN A 631 18.44 9.43 -2.07
C ASN A 631 18.75 7.91 -2.03
N ALA A 632 18.65 7.27 -0.85
CA ALA A 632 18.97 5.85 -0.72
C ALA A 632 17.80 4.96 -1.19
N THR A 633 18.12 3.80 -1.76
CA THR A 633 17.13 2.77 -2.11
C THR A 633 16.57 2.08 -0.87
N ALA A 634 15.41 1.42 -0.98
CA ALA A 634 14.78 0.75 0.16
C ALA A 634 15.69 -0.28 0.86
N GLY A 635 16.45 -1.07 0.10
CA GLY A 635 17.43 -2.01 0.67
C GLY A 635 18.53 -1.31 1.47
N ALA A 636 19.03 -0.17 0.98
CA ALA A 636 20.01 0.64 1.70
C ALA A 636 19.41 1.28 2.96
N ILE A 637 18.16 1.77 2.91
CA ILE A 637 17.43 2.26 4.09
C ILE A 637 17.28 1.16 5.13
N VAL A 638 16.87 -0.04 4.75
CA VAL A 638 16.74 -1.19 5.67
C VAL A 638 18.09 -1.55 6.30
N SER A 639 19.18 -1.56 5.53
CA SER A 639 20.52 -1.77 6.05
C SER A 639 20.94 -0.68 7.06
N ARG A 640 20.78 0.60 6.70
CA ARG A 640 21.07 1.73 7.58
C ARG A 640 20.19 1.76 8.82
N PHE A 641 18.94 1.31 8.70
CA PHE A 641 18.01 1.22 9.82
C PHE A 641 18.58 0.37 10.94
N PHE A 642 19.02 -0.86 10.66
CA PHE A 642 19.55 -1.74 11.70
C PHE A 642 20.82 -1.18 12.34
N ILE A 643 21.75 -0.67 11.53
CA ILE A 643 23.01 -0.08 12.01
C ILE A 643 22.71 1.10 12.96
N ILE A 644 21.86 2.02 12.52
CA ILE A 644 21.58 3.25 13.27
C ILE A 644 20.72 2.97 14.49
N MET A 645 19.72 2.11 14.39
CA MET A 645 18.86 1.77 15.55
C MET A 645 19.62 0.98 16.62
N TYR A 646 20.60 0.16 16.23
CA TYR A 646 21.49 -0.52 17.16
C TYR A 646 22.46 0.46 17.85
N GLN A 647 22.99 1.43 17.11
CA GLN A 647 23.95 2.43 17.62
C GLN A 647 23.28 3.65 18.27
N TRP A 648 21.94 3.74 18.20
CA TRP A 648 21.21 4.90 18.71
C TRP A 648 21.42 5.05 20.22
N SER A 649 21.77 6.26 20.65
CA SER A 649 22.08 6.56 22.04
C SER A 649 20.82 6.75 22.89
N TRP A 650 20.04 5.68 23.07
CA TRP A 650 18.86 5.68 23.94
C TRP A 650 19.22 6.15 25.36
N PRO A 651 18.44 7.03 26.01
CA PRO A 651 17.08 7.46 25.68
C PRO A 651 17.00 8.76 24.85
N GLN A 652 17.99 9.11 24.04
CA GLN A 652 17.84 10.27 23.13
C GLN A 652 16.62 10.08 22.21
N PRO A 653 15.74 11.10 22.07
CA PRO A 653 14.51 10.95 21.32
C PRO A 653 14.74 10.93 19.82
N VAL A 654 13.97 10.08 19.14
CA VAL A 654 13.82 10.14 17.68
C VAL A 654 12.77 11.20 17.35
N LEU A 655 13.21 12.27 16.68
CA LEU A 655 12.37 13.38 16.22
C LEU A 655 12.39 13.43 14.69
N LEU A 656 11.22 13.58 14.06
CA LEU A 656 11.10 13.82 12.61
C LEU A 656 11.09 15.30 12.25
N LYS A 657 10.67 16.15 13.18
CA LYS A 657 10.77 17.61 13.11
C LYS A 657 10.97 18.17 14.52
N GLN A 658 11.31 19.45 14.62
CA GLN A 658 11.37 20.13 15.92
C GLN A 658 9.98 20.15 16.57
N ILE A 659 9.95 20.03 17.89
CA ILE A 659 8.70 20.11 18.64
C ILE A 659 8.27 21.57 18.67
N GLU A 660 7.10 21.85 18.09
CA GLU A 660 6.51 23.18 18.02
C GLU A 660 5.60 23.43 19.23
N ASP A 661 5.57 24.68 19.68
CA ASP A 661 4.53 25.17 20.57
C ASP A 661 3.23 25.31 19.78
N GLY A 662 2.10 25.03 20.43
CA GLY A 662 0.80 25.12 19.78
C GLY A 662 -0.21 25.98 20.55
N PRO A 663 -1.42 26.14 19.98
CA PRO A 663 -2.39 27.12 20.45
C PRO A 663 -3.10 26.75 21.76
N LEU A 664 -2.77 25.61 22.37
CA LEU A 664 -3.46 25.10 23.57
C LEU A 664 -2.47 24.92 24.72
N GLN A 665 -2.97 25.01 25.95
CA GLN A 665 -2.23 24.63 27.15
C GLN A 665 -2.33 23.12 27.42
N VAL A 666 -1.99 22.30 26.42
CA VAL A 666 -1.98 20.83 26.56
C VAL A 666 -0.56 20.33 26.84
N ARG A 667 -0.46 19.16 27.50
CA ARG A 667 0.83 18.54 27.75
C ARG A 667 1.47 18.10 26.44
N VAL A 668 2.62 18.68 26.13
CA VAL A 668 3.52 18.26 25.05
C VAL A 668 4.69 17.48 25.66
N TRP A 669 5.17 16.43 25.00
CA TRP A 669 6.27 15.62 25.50
C TRP A 669 7.51 16.49 25.79
N ASN A 670 7.94 16.51 27.06
CA ASN A 670 9.07 17.31 27.49
C ASN A 670 9.77 16.66 28.71
N PRO A 671 10.90 15.96 28.52
CA PRO A 671 11.59 15.25 29.60
C PRO A 671 12.28 16.20 30.61
N LYS A 672 12.47 17.48 30.25
CA LYS A 672 13.01 18.49 31.17
C LYS A 672 11.97 18.87 32.21
N LEU A 673 10.70 19.01 31.80
CA LEU A 673 9.60 19.41 32.67
C LEU A 673 8.91 18.24 33.37
N TYR A 674 8.68 17.13 32.67
CA TYR A 674 7.85 16.03 33.17
C TYR A 674 8.69 14.79 33.55
N PRO A 675 8.72 14.37 34.83
CA PRO A 675 9.44 13.17 35.26
C PRO A 675 9.00 11.89 34.53
N ALA A 676 7.71 11.77 34.22
CA ALA A 676 7.18 10.65 33.45
C ALA A 676 7.79 10.56 32.05
N ASP A 677 8.01 11.70 31.38
CA ASP A 677 8.62 11.73 30.03
C ASP A 677 10.11 11.40 30.08
N ARG A 678 10.79 11.78 31.17
CA ARG A 678 12.19 11.46 31.43
C ARG A 678 12.42 9.96 31.64
N ALA A 679 11.41 9.23 32.11
CA ALA A 679 11.47 7.79 32.32
C ALA A 679 11.31 6.97 31.02
N HIS A 680 10.98 7.58 29.89
CA HIS A 680 10.86 6.87 28.62
C HIS A 680 12.20 6.31 28.14
N ARG A 681 12.25 5.01 27.86
CA ARG A 681 13.49 4.30 27.52
C ARG A 681 13.92 4.42 26.07
N MET A 682 12.97 4.33 25.14
CA MET A 682 13.21 4.48 23.70
C MET A 682 12.25 5.52 23.09
N PRO A 683 12.36 6.82 23.43
CA PRO A 683 11.36 7.80 23.05
C PRO A 683 11.34 8.06 21.54
N ILE A 684 10.19 7.81 20.92
CA ILE A 684 9.91 8.11 19.51
C ILE A 684 8.72 9.04 19.47
N ILE A 685 8.94 10.27 19.01
CA ILE A 685 8.01 11.38 19.26
C ILE A 685 7.17 11.65 18.02
N THR A 686 5.86 11.75 18.21
CA THR A 686 4.93 12.05 17.13
C THR A 686 5.15 13.47 16.59
N PRO A 687 5.21 13.65 15.26
CA PRO A 687 5.51 14.95 14.66
C PRO A 687 4.35 15.94 14.76
N ALA A 688 3.10 15.49 14.79
CA ALA A 688 1.95 16.38 14.88
C ALA A 688 1.74 16.89 16.31
N TYR A 689 1.38 18.16 16.44
CA TYR A 689 1.02 18.76 17.73
C TYR A 689 -0.36 18.22 18.22
N PRO A 690 -0.51 17.99 19.54
CA PRO A 690 0.54 18.00 20.56
C PRO A 690 1.43 16.75 20.47
N SER A 691 2.76 16.95 20.42
CA SER A 691 3.72 15.86 20.31
C SER A 691 3.72 14.96 21.55
N MET A 692 3.68 13.64 21.33
CA MET A 692 3.63 12.61 22.37
C MET A 692 4.64 11.49 22.09
N CYS A 693 4.98 10.72 23.11
CA CYS A 693 5.83 9.53 22.96
C CYS A 693 5.00 8.32 22.54
N ALA A 694 5.24 7.82 21.32
CA ALA A 694 4.57 6.63 20.78
C ALA A 694 5.04 5.30 21.40
N THR A 695 6.09 5.35 22.23
CA THR A 695 6.78 4.18 22.82
C THR A 695 6.90 4.27 24.34
N HIS A 696 5.97 4.97 24.99
CA HIS A 696 5.93 5.09 26.46
C HIS A 696 5.80 3.75 27.19
N ASN A 697 5.37 2.69 26.49
CA ASN A 697 5.23 1.33 27.04
C ASN A 697 6.53 0.51 27.02
N VAL A 698 7.62 0.98 26.43
CA VAL A 698 8.88 0.22 26.35
C VAL A 698 9.49 0.03 27.74
N THR A 699 9.74 -1.23 28.13
CA THR A 699 10.37 -1.62 29.40
C THR A 699 11.85 -1.91 29.21
N GLN A 700 12.57 -2.23 30.29
CA GLN A 700 13.98 -2.60 30.20
C GLN A 700 14.18 -3.87 29.37
N SER A 701 13.34 -4.87 29.62
CA SER A 701 13.40 -6.16 28.94
C SER A 701 13.12 -6.01 27.46
N THR A 702 12.04 -5.30 27.09
CA THR A 702 11.69 -5.15 25.68
C THR A 702 12.70 -4.30 24.92
N GLN A 703 13.28 -3.27 25.55
CA GLN A 703 14.42 -2.53 24.98
C GLN A 703 15.62 -3.46 24.71
N MET A 704 15.99 -4.32 25.66
CA MET A 704 17.10 -5.26 25.50
C MET A 704 16.84 -6.25 24.37
N ILE A 705 15.61 -6.77 24.26
CA ILE A 705 15.21 -7.69 23.19
C ILE A 705 15.29 -7.01 21.83
N MET A 706 14.75 -5.80 21.69
CA MET A 706 14.80 -5.06 20.41
C MET A 706 16.24 -4.72 20.02
N THR A 707 17.08 -4.36 20.99
CA THR A 707 18.51 -4.08 20.75
C THR A 707 19.25 -5.33 20.27
N ASP A 708 18.98 -6.50 20.86
CA ASP A 708 19.53 -7.79 20.43
C ASP A 708 19.05 -8.17 19.02
N GLU A 709 17.79 -7.91 18.69
CA GLU A 709 17.25 -8.15 17.35
C GLU A 709 17.84 -7.19 16.30
N PHE A 710 18.10 -5.92 16.62
CA PHE A 710 18.79 -4.99 15.71
C PHE A 710 20.22 -5.47 15.40
N LYS A 711 20.92 -6.03 16.39
CA LYS A 711 22.29 -6.54 16.26
C LYS A 711 22.40 -7.77 15.36
N LYS A 712 21.41 -8.68 15.41
CA LYS A 712 21.47 -9.98 14.70
C LYS A 712 21.49 -9.87 13.17
N VAL A 713 21.24 -8.68 12.61
CA VAL A 713 21.09 -8.47 11.16
C VAL A 713 22.42 -8.23 10.44
N ASP A 714 23.54 -8.15 11.17
CA ASP A 714 24.88 -7.91 10.62
C ASP A 714 25.24 -8.83 9.43
N LYS A 715 24.85 -10.11 9.46
CA LYS A 715 25.17 -11.08 8.38
C LYS A 715 24.39 -10.83 7.08
N VAL A 716 23.15 -10.36 7.18
CA VAL A 716 22.32 -9.97 6.01
C VAL A 716 22.85 -8.67 5.42
N ILE A 717 23.28 -7.73 6.27
CA ILE A 717 23.82 -6.43 5.88
C ILE A 717 25.15 -6.54 5.11
N VAL A 718 25.99 -7.51 5.46
CA VAL A 718 27.28 -7.78 4.78
C VAL A 718 27.11 -8.58 3.48
N GLY A 719 25.88 -8.94 3.09
CA GLY A 719 25.60 -9.69 1.86
C GLY A 719 25.92 -11.19 1.95
N SER A 720 26.15 -11.71 3.16
CA SER A 720 26.46 -13.12 3.42
C SER A 720 25.23 -13.99 3.70
N ALA A 721 24.03 -13.39 3.70
CA ALA A 721 22.75 -14.05 3.96
C ALA A 721 21.65 -13.48 3.06
N SER A 722 20.57 -14.24 2.92
CA SER A 722 19.42 -13.93 2.06
C SER A 722 18.35 -13.10 2.78
N TRP A 723 17.44 -12.47 2.03
CA TRP A 723 16.26 -11.80 2.62
C TRP A 723 15.36 -12.76 3.40
N SER A 724 15.28 -14.03 3.01
CA SER A 724 14.55 -15.05 3.76
C SER A 724 15.08 -15.26 5.18
N ASP A 725 16.40 -15.11 5.37
CA ASP A 725 17.01 -15.23 6.70
C ASP A 725 16.59 -14.08 7.63
N LEU A 726 16.40 -12.87 7.07
CA LEU A 726 15.86 -11.73 7.81
C LEU A 726 14.43 -11.99 8.31
N PHE A 727 13.61 -12.66 7.49
CA PHE A 727 12.20 -12.92 7.79
C PHE A 727 11.96 -14.28 8.47
N ALA A 728 13.02 -14.95 8.91
CA ALA A 728 12.92 -16.18 9.68
C ALA A 728 12.09 -15.95 10.95
N LYS A 729 11.15 -16.86 11.20
CA LYS A 729 10.27 -16.82 12.36
C LYS A 729 11.10 -16.83 13.64
N HIS A 730 10.60 -16.14 14.67
CA HIS A 730 11.19 -16.14 16.01
C HIS A 730 11.34 -17.56 16.57
N ASP A 731 12.28 -17.72 17.48
CA ASP A 731 12.53 -18.94 18.23
C ASP A 731 11.97 -18.87 19.67
N PHE A 732 11.06 -17.93 19.96
CA PHE A 732 10.57 -17.63 21.31
C PHE A 732 10.33 -18.87 22.20
N PHE A 733 9.55 -19.86 21.74
CA PHE A 733 9.21 -21.08 22.50
C PHE A 733 10.33 -22.13 22.61
N HIS A 734 11.43 -21.91 21.90
CA HIS A 734 12.66 -22.70 21.96
C HIS A 734 13.79 -21.97 22.72
N LYS A 735 13.73 -20.64 22.79
CA LYS A 735 14.79 -19.76 23.31
C LYS A 735 14.95 -19.84 24.83
N TYR A 736 13.85 -19.98 25.58
CA TYR A 736 13.88 -19.98 27.03
C TYR A 736 13.68 -21.38 27.62
N ARG A 737 14.33 -21.64 28.76
CA ARG A 737 14.13 -22.88 29.53
C ARG A 737 12.86 -22.85 30.36
N TYR A 738 12.47 -21.65 30.81
CA TYR A 738 11.33 -21.42 31.69
C TYR A 738 10.45 -20.32 31.12
N TYR A 739 9.14 -20.48 31.28
CA TYR A 739 8.12 -19.52 30.89
C TYR A 739 7.14 -19.31 32.04
N LEU A 740 6.52 -18.13 32.09
CA LEU A 740 5.29 -17.91 32.82
C LEU A 740 4.11 -18.01 31.88
N GLN A 741 3.05 -18.66 32.35
CA GLN A 741 1.78 -18.79 31.68
C GLN A 741 0.75 -17.99 32.49
N VAL A 742 0.09 -17.04 31.83
CA VAL A 742 -0.98 -16.21 32.39
C VAL A 742 -2.27 -16.59 31.67
N ILE A 743 -3.23 -17.18 32.39
CA ILE A 743 -4.46 -17.73 31.82
C ILE A 743 -5.63 -16.90 32.34
N ALA A 744 -6.33 -16.23 31.43
CA ALA A 744 -7.60 -15.57 31.69
C ALA A 744 -8.74 -16.46 31.18
N SER A 745 -9.76 -16.73 31.98
CA SER A 745 -10.85 -17.64 31.60
C SER A 745 -12.21 -17.11 32.03
N THR A 746 -13.26 -17.43 31.28
CA THR A 746 -14.66 -17.11 31.59
C THR A 746 -15.60 -18.17 30.99
N GLY A 747 -16.83 -18.25 31.51
CA GLY A 747 -17.89 -19.11 30.94
C GLY A 747 -18.64 -18.51 29.75
N ASN A 748 -18.28 -17.32 29.29
CA ASN A 748 -19.01 -16.59 28.25
C ASN A 748 -18.06 -15.93 27.24
N SER A 749 -18.28 -16.15 25.95
CA SER A 749 -17.41 -15.66 24.87
C SER A 749 -17.25 -14.13 24.84
N ASP A 750 -18.34 -13.36 24.95
CA ASP A 750 -18.28 -11.88 24.89
C ASP A 750 -17.56 -11.28 26.10
N LEU A 751 -17.75 -11.92 27.25
CA LEU A 751 -17.07 -11.55 28.49
C LEU A 751 -15.58 -11.91 28.42
N GLN A 752 -15.24 -13.04 27.80
CA GLN A 752 -13.85 -13.47 27.60
C GLN A 752 -13.04 -12.42 26.84
N ILE A 753 -13.59 -11.86 25.76
CA ILE A 753 -12.89 -10.84 24.95
C ILE A 753 -12.49 -9.65 25.82
N LYS A 754 -13.43 -9.16 26.65
CA LYS A 754 -13.20 -8.02 27.55
C LYS A 754 -12.22 -8.38 28.67
N TRP A 755 -12.34 -9.57 29.23
CA TRP A 755 -11.49 -10.03 30.32
C TRP A 755 -10.04 -10.26 29.86
N ALA A 756 -9.87 -11.01 28.78
CA ALA A 756 -8.57 -11.26 28.17
C ALA A 756 -7.86 -9.96 27.76
N GLY A 757 -8.57 -9.01 27.13
CA GLY A 757 -8.01 -7.71 26.79
C GLY A 757 -7.59 -6.88 28.02
N THR A 758 -8.36 -6.95 29.10
CA THR A 758 -8.00 -6.32 30.38
C THR A 758 -6.72 -6.93 30.96
N VAL A 759 -6.62 -8.26 30.97
CA VAL A 759 -5.43 -8.99 31.44
C VAL A 759 -4.22 -8.65 30.56
N GLU A 760 -4.35 -8.68 29.24
CA GLU A 760 -3.30 -8.35 28.28
C GLU A 760 -2.75 -6.93 28.51
N SER A 761 -3.63 -5.94 28.69
CA SER A 761 -3.24 -4.54 28.94
C SER A 761 -2.37 -4.34 30.19
N ARG A 762 -2.41 -5.30 31.11
CA ARG A 762 -1.68 -5.26 32.40
C ARG A 762 -0.45 -6.17 32.40
N ILE A 763 -0.22 -7.02 31.39
CA ILE A 763 0.95 -7.92 31.32
C ILE A 763 2.27 -7.13 31.43
N ARG A 764 2.32 -5.96 30.80
CA ARG A 764 3.48 -5.06 30.90
C ARG A 764 3.81 -4.69 32.35
N GLN A 765 2.80 -4.53 33.22
CA GLN A 765 3.01 -4.23 34.64
C GLN A 765 3.66 -5.41 35.37
N LEU A 766 3.28 -6.65 35.01
CA LEU A 766 3.96 -7.85 35.50
C LEU A 766 5.42 -7.89 35.03
N VAL A 767 5.69 -7.62 33.75
CA VAL A 767 7.05 -7.55 33.20
C VAL A 767 7.91 -6.53 33.96
N MET A 768 7.41 -5.31 34.16
CA MET A 768 8.14 -4.27 34.92
C MET A 768 8.41 -4.69 36.37
N LYS A 769 7.50 -5.43 37.02
CA LYS A 769 7.75 -5.97 38.37
C LYS A 769 8.77 -7.11 38.36
N LEU A 770 8.75 -7.96 37.34
CA LEU A 770 9.71 -9.05 37.17
C LEU A 770 11.13 -8.52 36.93
N GLU A 771 11.29 -7.37 36.29
CA GLU A 771 12.59 -6.69 36.09
C GLU A 771 13.30 -6.31 37.40
N PHE A 772 12.58 -6.20 38.52
CA PHE A 772 13.18 -5.95 39.84
C PHE A 772 13.64 -7.22 40.57
N VAL A 773 13.38 -8.40 40.03
CA VAL A 773 13.84 -9.66 40.63
C VAL A 773 15.31 -9.87 40.25
N GLU A 774 16.22 -9.67 41.20
CA GLU A 774 17.69 -9.68 40.98
C GLU A 774 18.19 -10.88 40.17
N SER A 775 17.61 -12.05 40.42
CA SER A 775 18.06 -13.30 39.80
C SER A 775 17.52 -13.53 38.36
N LEU A 776 16.68 -12.62 37.85
CA LEU A 776 16.06 -12.66 36.53
C LEU A 776 16.68 -11.57 35.64
N THR A 777 17.38 -11.99 34.58
CA THR A 777 18.04 -11.08 33.63
C THR A 777 17.05 -10.45 32.65
N LEU A 778 16.03 -11.21 32.23
CA LEU A 778 15.09 -10.79 31.20
C LEU A 778 13.73 -11.45 31.39
N ALA A 779 12.66 -10.65 31.30
CA ALA A 779 11.28 -11.11 31.15
C ALA A 779 10.77 -10.74 29.75
N HIS A 780 10.64 -11.72 28.85
CA HIS A 780 10.22 -11.51 27.46
C HIS A 780 8.72 -11.82 27.30
N PRO A 781 7.81 -10.83 27.30
CA PRO A 781 6.40 -11.08 27.01
C PRO A 781 6.22 -11.47 25.54
N PHE A 782 5.50 -12.56 25.26
CA PHE A 782 5.10 -12.88 23.89
C PHE A 782 4.02 -11.91 23.41
N ILE A 783 4.01 -11.63 22.10
CA ILE A 783 3.19 -10.56 21.52
C ILE A 783 1.71 -10.93 21.27
N LYS A 784 1.31 -12.17 21.55
CA LYS A 784 -0.04 -12.70 21.27
C LYS A 784 -0.53 -13.61 22.39
N GLY A 785 -1.83 -13.57 22.66
CA GLY A 785 -2.55 -14.58 23.44
C GLY A 785 -2.93 -15.80 22.59
N PHE A 786 -3.17 -16.93 23.24
CA PHE A 786 -3.65 -18.16 22.63
C PHE A 786 -5.03 -18.48 23.18
N ASP A 787 -6.04 -18.39 22.32
CA ASP A 787 -7.44 -18.66 22.68
C ASP A 787 -7.75 -20.15 22.61
N GLN A 788 -8.51 -20.64 23.59
CA GLN A 788 -8.98 -22.00 23.69
C GLN A 788 -10.43 -22.03 24.17
N VAL A 789 -11.19 -22.99 23.64
CA VAL A 789 -12.53 -23.33 24.14
C VAL A 789 -12.49 -24.78 24.61
N ALA A 790 -12.98 -25.02 25.81
CA ALA A 790 -13.07 -26.34 26.40
C ALA A 790 -14.50 -26.64 26.84
N TYR A 791 -15.00 -27.82 26.49
CA TYR A 791 -16.36 -28.25 26.76
C TYR A 791 -16.38 -29.17 27.98
N CYS A 792 -16.92 -28.66 29.08
CA CYS A 792 -16.93 -29.30 30.40
C CYS A 792 -18.29 -29.95 30.68
N LEU A 793 -18.30 -31.15 31.28
CA LEU A 793 -19.50 -31.98 31.51
C LEU A 793 -20.21 -31.67 32.83
N ASN A 794 -19.53 -31.01 33.77
CA ASN A 794 -20.04 -30.65 35.08
C ASN A 794 -19.29 -29.44 35.65
N GLU A 795 -19.79 -28.87 36.74
CA GLU A 795 -19.20 -27.70 37.39
C GLU A 795 -17.77 -27.92 37.93
N GLU A 796 -17.41 -29.16 38.27
CA GLU A 796 -16.06 -29.48 38.74
C GLU A 796 -15.03 -29.34 37.62
N GLU A 797 -15.35 -29.84 36.42
CA GLU A 797 -14.53 -29.67 35.23
C GLU A 797 -14.44 -28.20 34.80
N VAL A 798 -15.56 -27.46 34.86
CA VAL A 798 -15.56 -26.00 34.60
C VAL A 798 -14.57 -25.30 35.53
N ARG A 799 -14.60 -25.62 36.82
CA ARG A 799 -13.69 -25.02 37.82
C ARG A 799 -12.23 -25.42 37.58
N ALA A 800 -11.96 -26.67 37.25
CA ALA A 800 -10.60 -27.16 36.96
C ALA A 800 -10.02 -26.47 35.70
N VAL A 801 -10.80 -26.38 34.62
CA VAL A 801 -10.38 -25.70 33.39
C VAL A 801 -10.20 -24.20 33.61
N ALA A 802 -11.07 -23.55 34.39
CA ALA A 802 -10.91 -22.15 34.76
C ALA A 802 -9.62 -21.89 35.55
N GLN A 803 -9.15 -22.88 36.32
CA GLN A 803 -7.84 -22.88 37.01
C GLN A 803 -6.66 -23.30 36.11
N GLY A 804 -6.91 -23.50 34.82
CA GLY A 804 -5.90 -23.88 33.83
C GLY A 804 -5.57 -25.37 33.81
N GLU A 805 -6.34 -26.23 34.47
CA GLU A 805 -6.15 -27.68 34.43
C GLU A 805 -6.90 -28.29 33.25
N MET A 806 -6.19 -28.49 32.13
CA MET A 806 -6.73 -29.13 30.94
C MET A 806 -6.30 -30.60 30.89
N THR A 807 -7.25 -31.52 31.01
CA THR A 807 -6.97 -32.96 30.78
C THR A 807 -7.14 -33.30 29.31
N LYS A 808 -6.43 -34.33 28.82
CA LYS A 808 -6.58 -34.81 27.43
C LYS A 808 -8.00 -35.22 27.08
N ALA A 809 -8.77 -35.66 28.07
CA ALA A 809 -10.16 -36.06 27.87
C ALA A 809 -11.08 -34.84 27.67
N ILE A 810 -10.77 -33.70 28.29
CA ILE A 810 -11.50 -32.43 28.08
C ILE A 810 -11.08 -31.80 26.74
N GLU A 811 -9.78 -31.81 26.42
CA GLU A 811 -9.23 -31.25 25.18
C GLU A 811 -9.76 -31.94 23.91
N ALA A 812 -10.13 -33.23 24.00
CA ALA A 812 -10.67 -34.00 22.88
C ALA A 812 -12.19 -33.87 22.68
N ARG A 813 -12.90 -33.21 23.61
CA ARG A 813 -14.37 -33.06 23.57
C ARG A 813 -14.79 -31.92 22.66
N LYS A 814 -15.99 -32.06 22.11
CA LYS A 814 -16.63 -31.09 21.23
C LYS A 814 -17.92 -30.56 21.85
N GLU A 815 -18.48 -29.55 21.21
CA GLU A 815 -19.71 -28.89 21.65
C GLU A 815 -20.89 -29.86 21.75
N GLU A 816 -20.97 -30.85 20.86
CA GLU A 816 -22.06 -31.82 20.84
C GLU A 816 -22.05 -32.72 22.09
N ASP A 817 -20.88 -32.89 22.73
CA ASP A 817 -20.70 -33.79 23.87
C ASP A 817 -21.30 -33.25 25.18
N ILE A 818 -21.63 -31.95 25.23
CA ILE A 818 -22.20 -31.30 26.42
C ILE A 818 -23.71 -31.03 26.31
N VAL A 819 -24.33 -31.27 25.15
CA VAL A 819 -25.75 -31.01 24.91
C VAL A 819 -26.62 -31.89 25.82
N GLY A 820 -27.54 -31.26 26.56
CA GLY A 820 -28.52 -31.95 27.42
C GLY A 820 -27.97 -32.47 28.76
N LYS A 821 -26.73 -32.10 29.13
CA LYS A 821 -26.13 -32.47 30.42
C LYS A 821 -26.24 -31.31 31.42
N GLU A 822 -26.79 -31.62 32.60
CA GLU A 822 -26.98 -30.65 33.67
C GLU A 822 -25.63 -30.25 34.30
N GLY A 823 -25.35 -28.95 34.40
CA GLY A 823 -24.07 -28.42 34.90
C GLY A 823 -22.93 -28.43 33.88
N ALA A 824 -23.18 -28.82 32.63
CA ALA A 824 -22.21 -28.76 31.53
C ALA A 824 -22.18 -27.37 30.88
N GLY A 825 -21.00 -26.92 30.44
CA GLY A 825 -20.84 -25.61 29.81
C GLY A 825 -19.47 -25.37 29.20
N PRO A 826 -19.35 -24.42 28.26
CA PRO A 826 -18.08 -24.04 27.67
C PRO A 826 -17.27 -23.17 28.63
N VAL A 827 -15.95 -23.35 28.63
CA VAL A 827 -14.99 -22.43 29.24
C VAL A 827 -14.12 -21.85 28.13
N HIS A 828 -14.20 -20.55 27.97
CA HIS A 828 -13.36 -19.79 27.06
C HIS A 828 -12.13 -19.33 27.84
N SER A 829 -10.94 -19.50 27.28
CA SER A 829 -9.70 -19.08 27.93
C SER A 829 -8.71 -18.50 26.93
N THR A 830 -7.91 -17.54 27.40
CA THR A 830 -6.84 -16.91 26.63
C THR A 830 -5.56 -17.00 27.47
N THR A 831 -4.53 -17.59 26.87
CA THR A 831 -3.25 -17.84 27.54
C THR A 831 -2.15 -16.96 26.97
N PHE A 832 -1.45 -16.23 27.84
CA PHE A 832 -0.28 -15.42 27.50
C PHE A 832 1.00 -16.02 28.07
N TYR A 833 2.13 -15.80 27.40
CA TYR A 833 3.42 -16.36 27.79
C TYR A 833 4.48 -15.28 28.02
N ILE A 834 5.31 -15.47 29.03
CA ILE A 834 6.50 -14.65 29.29
C ILE A 834 7.72 -15.57 29.40
N GLY A 835 8.68 -15.44 28.50
CA GLY A 835 9.95 -16.17 28.56
C GLY A 835 10.86 -15.60 29.65
N LEU A 836 11.47 -16.46 30.46
CA LEU A 836 12.34 -16.06 31.57
C LEU A 836 13.79 -16.44 31.28
N LEU A 837 14.68 -15.43 31.23
CA LEU A 837 16.12 -15.65 31.25
C LEU A 837 16.64 -15.45 32.67
N ILE A 838 17.11 -16.54 33.28
CA ILE A 838 17.62 -16.57 34.65
C ILE A 838 19.13 -16.66 34.56
N GLU A 839 19.84 -15.89 35.37
CA GLU A 839 21.31 -15.90 35.34
C GLU A 839 21.89 -17.31 35.56
N PRO A 840 23.08 -17.62 35.04
CA PRO A 840 23.82 -18.81 35.43
C PRO A 840 24.16 -18.80 36.93
N LYS A 841 24.37 -19.98 37.51
CA LYS A 841 24.78 -20.10 38.92
C LYS A 841 26.24 -19.68 39.05
N GLN A 842 26.56 -18.76 39.98
CA GLN A 842 27.95 -18.38 40.24
C GLN A 842 28.74 -19.58 40.78
N SER A 843 29.94 -19.79 40.23
CA SER A 843 30.86 -20.87 40.58
C SER A 843 31.17 -20.85 42.08
N GLY A 844 30.67 -21.85 42.83
CA GLY A 844 30.88 -21.98 44.28
C GLY A 844 29.61 -21.96 45.14
N SER A 845 28.44 -21.61 44.60
CA SER A 845 27.19 -21.65 45.36
C SER A 845 26.66 -23.08 45.53
N VAL A 846 26.29 -23.48 46.76
CA VAL A 846 25.76 -24.83 47.09
C VAL A 846 24.27 -24.71 47.47
N GLY A 847 23.42 -25.57 46.91
CA GLY A 847 21.97 -25.59 47.14
C GLY A 847 21.09 -25.37 45.88
N PRO A 848 19.78 -25.72 45.94
CA PRO A 848 18.83 -25.53 44.83
C PRO A 848 18.43 -24.05 44.68
N ARG A 849 18.59 -23.49 43.48
CA ARG A 849 18.13 -22.12 43.15
C ARG A 849 16.60 -22.10 43.14
N ARG A 850 15.97 -21.40 44.08
CA ARG A 850 14.54 -21.05 44.02
C ARG A 850 14.43 -19.63 43.49
N LEU A 851 13.87 -19.46 42.30
CA LEU A 851 13.44 -18.17 41.79
C LEU A 851 12.09 -17.86 42.45
N ASP A 852 12.06 -16.90 43.36
CA ASP A 852 10.81 -16.41 43.93
C ASP A 852 10.26 -15.25 43.10
N ILE A 853 9.10 -15.46 42.50
CA ILE A 853 8.34 -14.50 41.71
C ILE A 853 6.92 -14.33 42.27
N SER A 854 6.67 -14.85 43.49
CA SER A 854 5.35 -14.80 44.12
C SER A 854 4.84 -13.36 44.22
N TYR A 855 5.65 -12.43 44.75
CA TYR A 855 5.28 -11.02 44.87
C TYR A 855 4.86 -10.38 43.54
N PRO A 856 5.67 -10.38 42.45
CA PRO A 856 5.24 -9.88 41.15
C PRO A 856 3.93 -10.51 40.64
N THR A 857 3.79 -11.83 40.77
CA THR A 857 2.61 -12.55 40.25
C THR A 857 1.34 -12.28 41.05
N THR A 858 1.43 -12.21 42.38
CA THR A 858 0.31 -11.92 43.27
C THR A 858 -0.16 -10.47 43.10
N GLU A 859 0.77 -9.51 42.99
CA GLU A 859 0.43 -8.11 42.75
C GLU A 859 -0.22 -7.92 41.37
N PHE A 860 0.24 -8.65 40.35
CA PHE A 860 -0.41 -8.65 39.04
C PHE A 860 -1.83 -9.23 39.12
N GLN A 861 -2.04 -10.34 39.81
CA GLN A 861 -3.37 -10.92 40.01
C GLN A 861 -4.30 -9.94 40.73
N LYS A 862 -3.85 -9.29 41.81
CA LYS A 862 -4.62 -8.23 42.48
C LYS A 862 -4.94 -7.10 41.52
N LEU A 863 -3.94 -6.63 40.77
CA LEU A 863 -4.10 -5.56 39.81
C LEU A 863 -5.20 -5.90 38.82
N VAL A 864 -5.17 -7.04 38.12
CA VAL A 864 -6.20 -7.39 37.12
C VAL A 864 -7.60 -7.53 37.74
N LYS A 865 -7.70 -8.06 38.97
CA LYS A 865 -8.97 -8.20 39.71
C LYS A 865 -9.61 -6.86 40.11
N MET A 866 -8.88 -5.74 40.07
CA MET A 866 -9.44 -4.39 40.30
C MET A 866 -10.27 -3.87 39.11
N TRP A 867 -10.44 -4.63 38.05
CA TRP A 867 -11.34 -4.23 36.97
C TRP A 867 -12.79 -4.23 37.47
N GLU A 868 -13.54 -3.16 37.22
CA GLU A 868 -14.87 -2.94 37.80
C GLU A 868 -15.90 -4.02 37.45
N LYS A 869 -15.71 -4.72 36.32
CA LYS A 869 -16.57 -5.80 35.86
C LYS A 869 -16.07 -7.20 36.28
N PHE A 870 -14.98 -7.28 37.04
CA PHE A 870 -14.44 -8.54 37.50
C PHE A 870 -15.41 -9.22 38.47
N ASP A 871 -15.72 -10.48 38.18
CA ASP A 871 -16.55 -11.33 39.02
C ASP A 871 -15.82 -12.64 39.28
N GLU A 872 -15.49 -12.89 40.55
CA GLU A 872 -14.72 -14.07 40.97
C GLU A 872 -15.48 -15.39 40.77
N SER A 873 -16.81 -15.34 40.62
CA SER A 873 -17.63 -16.53 40.38
C SER A 873 -17.63 -16.98 38.91
N THR A 874 -17.41 -16.04 37.97
CA THR A 874 -17.50 -16.29 36.53
C THR A 874 -16.20 -16.06 35.76
N MET A 875 -15.19 -15.47 36.39
CA MET A 875 -13.89 -15.14 35.79
C MET A 875 -12.71 -15.74 36.54
N GLY A 876 -11.83 -16.42 35.81
CA GLY A 876 -10.58 -16.99 36.31
C GLY A 876 -9.35 -16.19 35.89
N ILE A 877 -8.35 -16.13 36.78
CA ILE A 877 -6.99 -15.68 36.47
C ILE A 877 -5.96 -16.57 37.15
N VAL A 878 -5.13 -17.24 36.35
CA VAL A 878 -4.06 -18.10 36.86
C VAL A 878 -2.71 -17.66 36.30
N VAL A 879 -1.73 -17.54 37.18
CA VAL A 879 -0.33 -17.31 36.81
C VAL A 879 0.49 -18.48 37.32
N ARG A 880 1.13 -19.22 36.41
CA ARG A 880 1.97 -20.37 36.76
C ARG A 880 3.24 -20.43 35.94
N HIS A 881 4.27 -21.08 36.48
CA HIS A 881 5.51 -21.31 35.73
C HIS A 881 5.44 -22.66 35.00
N ILE A 882 6.10 -22.72 33.84
CA ILE A 882 6.19 -23.93 33.02
C ILE A 882 7.59 -24.06 32.41
N LYS A 883 8.10 -25.30 32.31
CA LYS A 883 9.36 -25.59 31.61
C LYS A 883 9.11 -25.70 30.12
N SER A 884 10.11 -25.40 29.29
CA SER A 884 10.02 -25.54 27.84
C SER A 884 9.54 -26.93 27.38
N SER A 885 9.98 -27.99 28.06
CA SER A 885 9.58 -29.38 27.80
C SER A 885 8.09 -29.67 28.03
N ALA A 886 7.43 -28.86 28.86
CA ALA A 886 6.02 -28.99 29.21
C ALA A 886 5.12 -28.02 28.46
N LEU A 887 5.67 -27.18 27.57
CA LEU A 887 4.86 -26.28 26.74
C LEU A 887 3.81 -27.10 25.95
N PRO A 888 2.56 -26.59 25.86
CA PRO A 888 1.50 -27.22 25.08
C PRO A 888 1.85 -27.33 23.60
N ASP A 889 1.23 -28.25 22.88
CA ASP A 889 1.50 -28.43 21.44
C ASP A 889 1.02 -27.24 20.59
N TYR A 890 -0.05 -26.56 20.99
CA TYR A 890 -0.65 -25.46 20.23
C TYR A 890 0.23 -24.20 20.11
N VAL A 891 1.33 -24.08 20.87
CA VAL A 891 2.26 -22.95 20.76
C VAL A 891 3.31 -23.14 19.66
N PHE A 892 3.37 -24.34 19.07
CA PHE A 892 4.31 -24.72 18.01
C PHE A 892 3.57 -24.88 16.68
N ASP A 893 4.21 -24.51 15.57
CA ASP A 893 3.63 -24.82 14.26
C ASP A 893 3.76 -26.32 13.95
N PRO A 894 2.92 -26.87 13.04
CA PRO A 894 3.01 -28.26 12.64
C PRO A 894 4.43 -28.65 12.18
N GLY A 895 5.03 -29.63 12.86
CA GLY A 895 6.38 -30.12 12.55
C GLY A 895 7.54 -29.39 13.23
N GLU A 896 7.31 -28.31 13.99
CA GLU A 896 8.37 -27.59 14.72
C GLU A 896 8.85 -28.36 15.98
N ARG A 897 8.01 -29.22 16.57
CA ARG A 897 8.35 -29.94 17.80
C ARG A 897 9.30 -31.11 17.50
N PRO A 898 10.51 -31.16 18.10
CA PRO A 898 11.36 -32.35 18.01
C PRO A 898 10.63 -33.57 18.59
N ALA A 899 10.69 -34.71 17.89
CA ALA A 899 10.09 -35.96 18.36
C ALA A 899 10.56 -36.25 19.80
N LYS A 900 9.61 -36.47 20.72
CA LYS A 900 9.93 -36.85 22.10
C LYS A 900 10.74 -38.13 22.05
N LEU A 901 12.05 -38.05 22.34
CA LEU A 901 12.86 -39.24 22.63
C LEU A 901 12.16 -40.00 23.74
N ALA A 902 11.63 -41.18 23.41
CA ALA A 902 10.94 -42.04 24.37
C ALA A 902 11.92 -42.34 25.51
N GLN A 903 11.71 -41.73 26.67
CA GLN A 903 12.47 -42.06 27.86
C GLN A 903 12.14 -43.50 28.22
N LYS A 904 13.12 -44.37 27.99
CA LYS A 904 13.14 -45.76 28.42
C LYS A 904 12.88 -45.78 29.93
N ARG A 905 11.72 -46.29 30.35
CA ARG A 905 11.40 -46.52 31.78
C ARG A 905 12.50 -47.38 32.38
N THR A 906 13.31 -46.81 33.27
CA THR A 906 14.12 -47.56 34.23
C THR A 906 13.18 -48.25 35.21
N LYS A 907 13.04 -49.58 35.06
CA LYS A 907 12.41 -50.45 36.08
C LYS A 907 13.44 -50.73 37.19
N GLY A 908 13.10 -50.37 38.42
CA GLY A 908 13.66 -50.97 39.64
C GLY A 908 12.88 -52.23 40.06
N PRO A 909 13.42 -53.07 40.97
CA PRO A 909 13.34 -54.52 40.87
C PRO A 909 12.19 -55.17 41.67
N GLY A 910 11.68 -56.30 41.18
CA GLY A 910 10.70 -57.13 41.87
C GLY A 910 10.46 -58.48 41.19
N LYS A 911 11.27 -59.47 41.61
CA LYS A 911 11.05 -60.93 41.76
C LYS A 911 10.29 -61.76 40.69
N SER A 912 11.04 -62.76 40.17
CA SER A 912 10.73 -64.21 39.91
C SER A 912 9.42 -64.59 39.18
N SER A 913 9.35 -65.57 38.27
CA SER A 913 10.17 -66.76 38.00
C SER A 913 9.91 -67.29 36.57
N ASN A 914 10.87 -68.09 36.04
CA ASN A 914 10.78 -69.32 35.23
C ASN A 914 9.69 -69.42 34.12
N THR A 915 9.93 -69.79 32.85
CA THR A 915 10.73 -70.91 32.30
C THR A 915 11.01 -70.73 30.79
N SER A 916 12.19 -71.17 30.38
CA SER A 916 12.73 -71.57 29.04
C SER A 916 11.88 -72.60 28.24
N PRO A 917 12.31 -73.14 27.06
CA PRO A 917 13.16 -72.65 25.94
C PRO A 917 12.67 -73.11 24.51
N ASP A 918 13.55 -72.97 23.50
CA ASP A 918 13.63 -73.69 22.20
C ASP A 918 12.64 -73.28 21.08
N MET A 919 13.00 -73.12 19.79
CA MET A 919 14.17 -73.42 18.94
C MET A 919 13.93 -72.73 17.53
N PRO A 920 14.76 -72.88 16.46
CA PRO A 920 15.33 -71.74 15.70
C PRO A 920 15.15 -71.83 14.16
N ASN A 921 16.01 -71.09 13.42
CA ASN A 921 16.38 -71.25 11.99
C ASN A 921 15.36 -70.77 10.93
N LYS A 922 15.70 -70.27 9.72
CA LYS A 922 16.95 -70.08 8.95
C LYS A 922 16.64 -69.26 7.68
N ARG A 923 17.63 -68.47 7.20
CA ARG A 923 18.08 -68.19 5.79
C ARG A 923 17.07 -67.57 4.78
N GLN A 924 17.44 -66.78 3.75
CA GLN A 924 18.65 -66.66 2.91
C GLN A 924 18.58 -65.28 2.15
N ARG A 925 19.63 -64.43 2.10
CA ARG A 925 20.69 -64.23 1.05
C ARG A 925 20.15 -63.74 -0.32
N SER A 926 20.64 -62.69 -0.99
CA SER A 926 21.99 -62.28 -1.47
C SER A 926 21.94 -60.79 -1.94
N SER A 927 22.97 -59.99 -2.23
CA SER A 927 24.38 -60.11 -2.68
C SER A 927 25.14 -58.79 -2.35
N GLN A 928 26.34 -58.80 -1.73
CA GLN A 928 27.70 -58.52 -2.28
C GLN A 928 27.81 -57.29 -3.22
N SER A 929 28.78 -56.38 -3.17
CA SER A 929 30.08 -56.14 -2.48
C SER A 929 30.44 -54.65 -2.77
N THR A 930 31.39 -53.91 -2.18
CA THR A 930 32.75 -54.19 -1.70
C THR A 930 33.21 -53.06 -0.75
N THR A 931 34.13 -53.40 0.13
CA THR A 931 34.67 -52.70 1.31
C THR A 931 35.97 -51.93 1.03
N THR A 932 36.35 -51.02 1.95
CA THR A 932 37.67 -50.89 2.66
C THR A 932 37.77 -49.46 3.23
N ASP A 933 38.32 -49.15 4.41
CA ASP A 933 38.58 -49.87 5.66
C ASP A 933 38.86 -48.79 6.73
N LEU A 934 38.50 -49.06 7.99
CA LEU A 934 38.95 -48.34 9.19
C LEU A 934 40.30 -48.94 9.66
N PRO A 935 40.99 -48.40 10.69
CA PRO A 935 40.61 -48.79 12.06
C PRO A 935 40.79 -47.73 13.17
N LEU A 936 39.75 -47.71 14.00
CA LEU A 936 39.72 -47.54 15.46
C LEU A 936 40.93 -48.13 16.24
N LYS A 937 41.37 -47.51 17.36
CA LYS A 937 40.99 -47.80 18.77
C LYS A 937 42.08 -47.48 19.83
N THR A 938 41.58 -47.06 21.00
CA THR A 938 42.04 -47.32 22.41
C THR A 938 43.37 -46.79 22.94
N ALA A 939 43.31 -46.11 24.11
CA ALA A 939 43.99 -46.55 25.34
C ALA A 939 43.41 -45.87 26.60
N GLU A 940 43.25 -46.66 27.66
CA GLU A 940 42.92 -46.30 29.05
C GLU A 940 44.18 -46.09 29.91
N ASN A 941 43.99 -45.40 31.05
CA ASN A 941 44.66 -45.55 32.36
C ASN A 941 46.13 -45.11 32.58
N GLY A 942 46.30 -44.07 33.43
CA GLY A 942 46.82 -44.23 34.79
C GLY A 942 48.28 -43.84 35.13
N TYR A 943 48.42 -42.99 36.18
CA TYR A 943 49.54 -42.77 37.13
C TYR A 943 50.67 -41.72 36.88
N VAL A 944 50.48 -40.52 37.47
CA VAL A 944 51.17 -39.89 38.63
C VAL A 944 52.71 -39.60 38.65
N THR A 945 53.03 -38.29 38.82
CA THR A 945 54.20 -37.58 39.46
C THR A 945 55.59 -37.66 38.81
N ALA A 946 56.54 -36.71 38.93
CA ALA A 946 56.77 -35.55 39.81
C ALA A 946 57.67 -34.51 39.07
N ALA A 947 57.42 -33.20 39.21
CA ALA A 947 58.19 -32.24 40.04
C ALA A 947 59.43 -31.58 39.38
N ASN A 948 59.40 -30.22 39.27
CA ASN A 948 60.41 -29.34 39.87
C ASN A 948 60.00 -27.85 39.85
N LEU A 949 59.60 -27.39 41.05
CA LEU A 949 59.79 -26.11 41.76
C LEU A 949 60.32 -24.84 41.04
N ALA A 950 59.45 -23.80 41.00
CA ALA A 950 59.49 -22.46 41.67
C ALA A 950 60.80 -21.61 41.66
N PRO A 951 60.76 -20.23 41.64
CA PRO A 951 60.07 -19.42 42.68
C PRO A 951 59.37 -18.09 42.27
N VAL A 952 58.27 -17.82 42.99
CA VAL A 952 57.75 -16.62 43.72
C VAL A 952 57.99 -15.14 43.26
N SER A 953 56.89 -14.36 43.34
CA SER A 953 56.68 -12.88 43.43
C SER A 953 56.99 -12.03 42.18
N GLU A 954 56.28 -10.96 41.82
CA GLU A 954 55.36 -10.05 42.52
C GLU A 954 54.50 -9.29 41.48
N THR A 955 53.42 -8.67 41.97
CA THR A 955 52.43 -7.82 41.28
C THR A 955 53.01 -6.72 40.37
N LEU A 956 52.37 -6.45 39.22
CA LEU A 956 52.08 -5.10 38.67
C LEU A 956 51.25 -5.20 37.36
N ALA A 957 50.38 -4.21 37.16
CA ALA A 957 49.31 -4.14 36.15
C ALA A 957 49.78 -4.23 34.68
N PRO A 958 48.94 -4.73 33.74
CA PRO A 958 49.30 -4.72 32.33
C PRO A 958 49.01 -3.37 31.62
N PRO A 959 49.88 -2.96 30.66
CA PRO A 959 49.73 -1.75 29.84
C PRO A 959 48.79 -1.97 28.64
N PRO A 960 48.40 -0.92 27.88
CA PRO A 960 47.32 -1.00 26.90
C PRO A 960 47.73 -1.79 25.65
N PRO A 961 46.79 -2.47 24.95
CA PRO A 961 47.09 -3.15 23.70
C PRO A 961 47.28 -2.16 22.56
N LYS A 962 48.30 -2.48 21.75
CA LYS A 962 48.71 -1.81 20.51
C LYS A 962 47.65 -1.92 19.41
N GLU A 963 47.63 -0.89 18.59
CA GLU A 963 46.85 -0.72 17.36
C GLU A 963 47.06 -1.87 16.35
N HIS A 964 45.95 -2.31 15.76
CA HIS A 964 45.90 -2.84 14.39
C HIS A 964 44.96 -1.95 13.58
N THR A 965 45.44 -1.61 12.39
CA THR A 965 45.06 -0.54 11.47
C THR A 965 43.74 -0.76 10.70
N ASP A 966 43.01 0.36 10.57
CA ASP A 966 42.20 0.83 9.43
C ASP A 966 40.96 0.06 8.97
N LEU A 967 39.82 0.39 9.59
CA LEU A 967 38.53 0.58 8.91
C LEU A 967 38.03 2.00 9.21
N LYS A 968 38.21 2.90 8.23
CA LYS A 968 37.70 4.28 8.32
C LYS A 968 36.18 4.28 8.50
N SER A 969 35.74 4.80 9.64
CA SER A 969 34.34 5.13 9.90
C SER A 969 33.89 6.28 8.99
N PRO A 970 32.70 6.22 8.35
CA PRO A 970 32.11 7.41 7.75
C PRO A 970 31.66 8.35 8.87
N GLN A 971 32.23 9.56 8.91
CA GLN A 971 31.72 10.66 9.73
C GLN A 971 30.27 10.96 9.34
N LEU A 972 29.38 10.90 10.32
CA LEU A 972 28.02 11.41 10.20
C LEU A 972 28.07 12.94 10.03
N PRO A 973 27.36 13.53 9.05
CA PRO A 973 27.18 14.98 9.00
C PRO A 973 26.13 15.37 10.05
N LEU A 974 26.56 15.54 11.29
CA LEU A 974 25.83 16.36 12.26
C LEU A 974 26.27 17.81 12.04
N GLY A 975 25.65 18.45 11.04
CA GLY A 975 25.77 19.88 10.82
C GLY A 975 24.98 20.65 11.88
N GLU A 976 25.64 21.66 12.43
CA GLU A 976 25.16 22.67 13.38
C GLU A 976 23.72 23.10 13.13
N ASN A 977 22.83 22.88 14.10
CA ASN A 977 21.58 23.63 14.31
C ASN A 977 21.02 23.36 15.73
N ALA A 978 21.89 23.36 16.74
CA ALA A 978 21.49 23.23 18.14
C ALA A 978 22.48 23.91 19.10
N ALA A 979 22.92 25.13 18.77
CA ALA A 979 23.78 25.91 19.67
C ALA A 979 23.61 27.43 19.45
N VAL A 980 22.40 27.96 19.65
CA VAL A 980 22.22 29.38 19.98
C VAL A 980 20.95 29.50 20.85
N ALA A 981 21.13 29.61 22.17
CA ALA A 981 20.25 30.32 23.12
C ALA A 981 20.51 29.87 24.57
N THR A 982 21.70 30.13 25.10
CA THR A 982 21.93 30.30 26.53
C THR A 982 23.13 31.21 26.68
N ASP A 983 22.89 32.50 26.91
CA ASP A 983 23.68 33.39 27.78
C ASP A 983 23.36 34.85 27.47
N ALA A 984 22.25 35.33 28.04
CA ALA A 984 22.11 36.70 28.49
C ALA A 984 20.91 36.79 29.45
N VAL A 985 21.14 37.43 30.59
CA VAL A 985 20.18 37.88 31.63
C VAL A 985 20.19 37.05 32.91
N ALA A 986 21.18 37.35 33.77
CA ALA A 986 21.04 37.36 35.21
C ALA A 986 22.02 38.39 35.79
N ALA A 987 21.58 39.65 35.82
CA ALA A 987 22.13 40.71 36.66
C ALA A 987 20.99 41.63 37.11
N GLN A 988 20.17 41.13 38.04
CA GLN A 988 19.61 41.82 39.21
C GLN A 988 18.68 40.88 39.97
#